data_AF-A0A520LE15-F1
#
_entry.id   AF-A0A520LE15-F1
#
_cell.length_a   1.000
_cell.length_b   1.000
_cell.length_c   1.000
_cell.angle_alpha   90.00
_cell.angle_beta   90.00
_cell.angle_gamma   90.00
#
_symmetry.space_group_name_H-M   'P 1'
#
loop_
_entity.id
_entity.type
_entity.pdbx_description
1 polymer ?
#
loop_
_entity_poly.entity_id
_entity_poly.type
_entity_poly.pdbx_seq_one_letter_code
_entity_poly.pdbx_strand_id
1 'polypeptide(L)'
;MQAYRLTILLILQISAQTLHGEIPSLSVSPDLNSKTLSLSGQGNPAASHRIEHSRSLNEWWPVFAIRDSPSWSWDWDQTNEAPASQFRLVDVSPPVIATHASWKNQIALPSDPFLSDPVVGTGERFDPVEIRWVKFAMIIDGLPEVYFQRSSDYQFHFQFAAERLSPFSGMDSDTFNNVSLYRGGQKIVLGAVLWAPDHNEFGIQFVGQDTYPREMLHFLYDTVVDRIAKPAGCEGFYMPTYEQAEAAQEEQPYLVAHGIEVSSPERWIGGSVCYAEGWALGRLVFVEPKEIENAYTEGTLLPTDILLTTGIPAELPFVAGIITLAPTTPNSHVAILAQSYGIPFVYLREPNEQLSALNMAGNEIVLRTRGYNCTIDVFDVDGIEMAYRDEIVALKAPLPLSITPTKNYGAIAIASLDDVLPEDIRFIGGKAANFGFLRREIPKNSPNAIAFTFDLWNEYLNQMLPGGKTLRTEIADRLARLSWPTNIATLDSTLREIRNLIKVDADFSATQKSAILSELSGFDPTRKIRFRSSTNVEDSGVFVGAGLYDSFSGCLADDTDDDSKGPSHCDPDQPKERGVFRAMRKVYAGFYNLNAVIERLRHGIEESGVGMAILVHHSYPDEIEAANGVATSRTSGANYLYTDMVSQVDAESVTNPSGGSQPEIMELFRPRSWAQNSLTHRQRSNRLLLGIDTVMEWEDDYQYFGNMFLNLNDAFKAQSAELGETTLEFEYKKLTDGKLIIKQLRQVPEAEGRPAAGIALVNTPTNLKIFQGESGTLFGNHRLKSLWKVESDNRWTDPTKPGGNMMTAAELQHAPQGNVINRTGSPAIWPGARHGTLDLNGQIYSQDLWNWPSDGGNTTFELRMKMPTGTGYQLDPVYTTGDFRIEFWAKYSIALPNINWQGNRPTTSEFALLIPGSITDPLPDGAILKTREFSAKGGIEIDSSFYWPPHPTGPTAGYTAPLEKWVGTTIKGLTPNPINLTSYFSQTYRPGHHNFTEDFLFEPGLDPGVSKAIISALEAKNIRMIFCSFPGGPGSIKAVGFDGSIWDL
;
A
#
# COMPACT_ATOMS: atom_id res chain seq x y z
N MET A 1 43.14 -15.84 38.99
CA MET A 1 43.72 -16.64 40.10
C MET A 1 42.58 -17.02 41.03
N GLN A 2 42.28 -18.33 41.11
CA GLN A 2 41.69 -19.06 42.25
C GLN A 2 40.30 -18.62 42.81
N ALA A 3 39.34 -19.47 43.18
CA ALA A 3 39.13 -20.92 43.13
C ALA A 3 37.97 -21.27 44.12
N TYR A 4 36.92 -21.99 43.64
CA TYR A 4 36.06 -22.96 44.38
C TYR A 4 35.13 -22.43 45.52
N ARG A 5 33.89 -22.90 45.78
CA ARG A 5 33.28 -24.24 45.67
C ARG A 5 31.73 -24.21 45.84
N LEU A 6 31.05 -25.08 45.07
CA LEU A 6 29.83 -25.87 45.34
C LEU A 6 28.94 -25.58 46.57
N THR A 7 27.62 -25.57 46.36
CA THR A 7 26.70 -26.43 47.12
C THR A 7 25.53 -26.88 46.22
N ILE A 8 25.52 -28.17 45.92
CA ILE A 8 24.39 -28.96 45.40
C ILE A 8 23.47 -29.26 46.60
N LEU A 9 22.15 -29.11 46.47
CA LEU A 9 21.21 -29.84 47.33
C LEU A 9 19.97 -30.29 46.54
N LEU A 10 19.68 -31.59 46.69
CA LEU A 10 18.69 -32.39 45.99
C LEU A 10 17.62 -32.85 47.02
N ILE A 11 16.36 -32.93 46.58
CA ILE A 11 15.22 -33.75 47.08
C ILE A 11 14.61 -33.43 48.47
N LEU A 12 13.27 -33.33 48.45
CA LEU A 12 12.38 -33.85 49.50
C LEU A 12 11.28 -34.72 48.85
N GLN A 13 11.37 -36.05 49.06
CA GLN A 13 10.30 -37.04 48.91
C GLN A 13 9.73 -37.33 50.30
N ILE A 14 8.39 -37.41 50.42
CA ILE A 14 7.59 -38.31 51.29
C ILE A 14 6.15 -38.29 50.72
N SER A 15 5.32 -39.33 50.53
CA SER A 15 5.46 -40.76 50.23
C SER A 15 4.03 -41.35 50.27
N ALA A 16 3.61 -42.14 49.28
CA ALA A 16 2.73 -43.28 49.48
C ALA A 16 2.92 -44.28 48.33
N GLN A 17 3.26 -45.50 48.72
CA GLN A 17 3.72 -46.60 47.88
C GLN A 17 2.63 -47.08 46.91
N THR A 18 2.96 -47.30 45.64
CA THR A 18 2.89 -48.60 44.93
C THR A 18 3.19 -48.43 43.44
N LEU A 19 3.94 -49.42 42.90
CA LEU A 19 4.32 -49.67 41.51
C LEU A 19 5.50 -48.88 40.92
N HIS A 20 6.64 -49.58 40.85
CA HIS A 20 7.76 -49.29 39.97
C HIS A 20 7.32 -49.22 38.51
N GLY A 21 7.24 -48.01 37.96
CA GLY A 21 7.60 -47.68 36.58
C GLY A 21 8.85 -46.81 36.63
N GLU A 22 9.77 -46.98 35.68
CA GLU A 22 11.03 -46.23 35.59
C GLU A 22 10.80 -44.72 35.73
N ILE A 23 11.50 -44.06 36.66
CA ILE A 23 11.42 -42.60 36.81
C ILE A 23 12.06 -41.98 35.56
N PRO A 24 11.34 -41.14 34.79
CA PRO A 24 11.90 -40.48 33.63
C PRO A 24 13.09 -39.61 34.04
N SER A 25 14.22 -39.75 33.33
CA SER A 25 15.43 -38.97 33.60
C SER A 25 15.70 -38.00 32.45
N LEU A 26 16.00 -36.74 32.77
CA LEU A 26 16.44 -35.71 31.82
C LEU A 26 17.95 -35.50 31.99
N SER A 27 18.71 -35.76 30.94
CA SER A 27 20.14 -35.47 30.85
C SER A 27 20.36 -34.24 29.98
N VAL A 28 21.12 -33.26 30.48
CA VAL A 28 21.48 -32.06 29.73
C VAL A 28 23.00 -32.04 29.59
N SER A 29 23.50 -32.13 28.36
CA SER A 29 24.94 -32.12 28.06
C SER A 29 25.28 -30.97 27.11
N PRO A 30 26.24 -30.10 27.44
CA PRO A 30 26.68 -29.06 26.52
C PRO A 30 27.48 -29.68 25.36
N ASP A 31 27.17 -29.29 24.14
CA ASP A 31 28.05 -29.51 23.00
C ASP A 31 29.00 -28.30 22.87
N LEU A 32 30.25 -28.53 23.27
CA LEU A 32 31.29 -27.51 23.33
C LEU A 32 31.70 -26.98 21.95
N ASN A 33 31.34 -27.68 20.87
CA ASN A 33 31.71 -27.29 19.51
C ASN A 33 30.62 -26.48 18.79
N SER A 34 29.35 -26.67 19.15
CA SER A 34 28.19 -26.09 18.45
C SER A 34 27.43 -25.03 19.24
N LYS A 35 27.84 -24.75 20.50
CA LYS A 35 27.13 -23.82 21.40
C LYS A 35 25.66 -24.24 21.61
N THR A 36 25.38 -25.53 21.61
CA THR A 36 24.05 -26.09 21.92
C THR A 36 24.08 -26.89 23.23
N LEU A 37 22.93 -27.09 23.86
CA LEU A 37 22.72 -28.07 24.91
C LEU A 37 21.93 -29.24 24.33
N SER A 38 22.48 -30.44 24.37
CA SER A 38 21.71 -31.63 24.02
C SER A 38 20.92 -32.10 25.25
N LEU A 39 19.59 -32.11 25.13
CA LEU A 39 18.66 -32.64 26.13
C LEU A 39 18.27 -34.04 25.69
N SER A 40 18.44 -35.02 26.56
CA SER A 40 18.03 -36.41 26.28
C SER A 40 17.24 -37.01 27.43
N GLY A 41 16.21 -37.77 27.08
CA GLY A 41 15.37 -38.49 28.02
C GLY A 41 15.58 -40.00 27.94
N GLN A 42 15.59 -40.67 29.09
CA GLN A 42 15.48 -42.13 29.19
C GLN A 42 14.39 -42.49 30.20
N GLY A 43 13.46 -43.36 29.79
CA GLY A 43 12.32 -43.78 30.61
C GLY A 43 11.45 -44.86 29.94
N ASN A 44 10.25 -45.07 30.52
CA ASN A 44 9.32 -46.14 30.14
C ASN A 44 9.02 -46.16 28.62
N PRO A 45 9.16 -47.31 27.92
CA PRO A 45 8.88 -47.43 26.48
C PRO A 45 7.47 -47.09 26.02
N ALA A 46 6.50 -47.03 26.94
CA ALA A 46 5.12 -46.67 26.65
C ALA A 46 4.76 -45.23 27.10
N ALA A 47 5.73 -44.43 27.55
CA ALA A 47 5.49 -43.07 28.00
C ALA A 47 5.71 -42.06 26.87
N SER A 48 4.77 -41.13 26.75
CA SER A 48 4.95 -39.91 25.98
C SER A 48 5.52 -38.83 26.90
N HIS A 49 6.41 -38.00 26.37
CA HIS A 49 7.16 -37.03 27.15
C HIS A 49 7.02 -35.64 26.56
N ARG A 50 7.08 -34.62 27.42
CA ARG A 50 7.17 -33.22 27.02
C ARG A 50 8.23 -32.50 27.84
N ILE A 51 9.02 -31.65 27.19
CA ILE A 51 9.92 -30.73 27.86
C ILE A 51 9.26 -29.37 27.93
N GLU A 52 9.29 -28.79 29.11
CA GLU A 52 8.90 -27.42 29.33
C GLU A 52 10.10 -26.56 29.71
N HIS A 53 10.09 -25.32 29.25
CA HIS A 53 11.10 -24.31 29.51
C HIS A 53 10.54 -23.18 30.38
N SER A 54 11.43 -22.60 31.19
CA SER A 54 11.15 -21.40 31.96
C SER A 54 12.38 -20.49 32.01
N ARG A 55 12.12 -19.17 32.04
CA ARG A 55 13.13 -18.14 32.33
C ARG A 55 13.10 -17.66 33.79
N SER A 56 12.01 -17.91 34.52
CA SER A 56 11.74 -17.30 35.84
C SER A 56 11.23 -18.27 36.91
N LEU A 57 11.04 -19.55 36.59
CA LEU A 57 10.33 -20.58 37.36
C LEU A 57 8.83 -20.35 37.60
N ASN A 58 8.31 -19.14 37.35
CA ASN A 58 6.90 -18.81 37.56
C ASN A 58 6.00 -19.20 36.36
N GLU A 59 6.57 -19.19 35.16
CA GLU A 59 5.87 -19.53 33.91
C GLU A 59 6.60 -20.69 33.22
N TRP A 60 5.87 -21.69 32.75
CA TRP A 60 6.40 -22.86 32.08
C TRP A 60 5.63 -23.11 30.78
N TRP A 61 6.35 -23.31 29.68
CA TRP A 61 5.75 -23.57 28.36
C TRP A 61 6.43 -24.72 27.64
N PRO A 62 5.72 -25.44 26.77
CA PRO A 62 6.29 -26.54 26.02
C PRO A 62 7.27 -26.05 24.95
N VAL A 63 8.38 -26.77 24.80
CA VAL A 63 9.40 -26.52 23.75
C VAL A 63 9.74 -27.78 22.95
N PHE A 64 9.35 -28.96 23.45
CA PHE A 64 9.54 -30.24 22.77
C PHE A 64 8.52 -31.26 23.29
N ALA A 65 8.02 -32.12 22.43
CA ALA A 65 7.15 -33.23 22.80
C ALA A 65 7.44 -34.46 21.94
N ILE A 66 7.35 -35.64 22.53
CA ILE A 66 7.54 -36.90 21.82
C ILE A 66 6.58 -37.97 22.30
N ARG A 67 6.03 -38.71 21.34
CA ARG A 67 5.06 -39.79 21.56
C ARG A 67 5.77 -41.14 21.61
N ASP A 68 5.38 -41.97 22.57
CA ASP A 68 5.69 -43.41 22.66
C ASP A 68 7.16 -43.76 22.34
N SER A 69 8.10 -42.99 22.91
CA SER A 69 9.53 -43.15 22.66
C SER A 69 10.30 -43.38 23.97
N PRO A 70 10.98 -44.54 24.12
CA PRO A 70 11.77 -44.86 25.32
C PRO A 70 13.01 -43.99 25.49
N SER A 71 13.50 -43.42 24.39
CA SER A 71 14.73 -42.63 24.37
C SER A 71 14.66 -41.56 23.28
N TRP A 72 15.07 -40.35 23.61
CA TRP A 72 15.05 -39.23 22.67
C TRP A 72 16.20 -38.26 22.98
N SER A 73 16.57 -37.49 21.98
CA SER A 73 17.54 -36.42 22.07
C SER A 73 17.01 -35.23 21.28
N TRP A 74 17.18 -34.04 21.83
CA TRP A 74 16.79 -32.77 21.22
C TRP A 74 17.82 -31.71 21.60
N ASP A 75 18.24 -30.92 20.62
CA ASP A 75 19.28 -29.91 20.82
C ASP A 75 18.66 -28.53 21.03
N TRP A 76 19.07 -27.87 22.12
CA TRP A 76 18.75 -26.49 22.46
C TRP A 76 19.92 -25.59 22.07
N ASP A 77 19.77 -24.83 21.01
CA ASP A 77 20.85 -24.08 20.37
C ASP A 77 21.13 -22.68 20.98
N GLN A 78 20.49 -22.34 22.11
CA GLN A 78 20.52 -20.98 22.69
C GLN A 78 21.45 -20.79 23.91
N THR A 79 22.71 -21.22 23.84
CA THR A 79 23.62 -21.14 25.02
C THR A 79 24.18 -19.75 25.33
N ASN A 80 24.06 -18.75 24.44
CA ASN A 80 24.73 -17.45 24.59
C ASN A 80 23.91 -16.38 25.36
N GLU A 81 22.64 -16.60 25.74
CA GLU A 81 21.75 -15.55 26.25
C GLU A 81 21.23 -15.68 27.69
N ALA A 82 21.48 -16.77 28.43
CA ALA A 82 20.78 -16.97 29.71
C ALA A 82 21.70 -17.08 30.95
N PRO A 83 21.67 -16.11 31.89
CA PRO A 83 21.84 -16.45 33.29
C PRO A 83 20.48 -16.95 33.81
N ALA A 84 20.20 -18.26 33.64
CA ALA A 84 19.08 -19.05 34.22
C ALA A 84 17.93 -19.51 33.29
N SER A 85 18.20 -20.29 32.24
CA SER A 85 17.19 -21.19 31.64
C SER A 85 16.94 -22.41 32.52
N GLN A 86 15.68 -22.80 32.71
CA GLN A 86 15.31 -24.03 33.41
C GLN A 86 14.47 -24.94 32.51
N PHE A 87 14.69 -26.25 32.64
CA PHE A 87 13.93 -27.27 31.91
C PHE A 87 13.31 -28.25 32.89
N ARG A 88 12.11 -28.74 32.57
CA ARG A 88 11.51 -29.88 33.26
C ARG A 88 10.93 -30.87 32.27
N LEU A 89 11.05 -32.14 32.62
CA LEU A 89 10.46 -33.25 31.89
C LEU A 89 9.12 -33.61 32.53
N VAL A 90 8.09 -33.72 31.71
CA VAL A 90 6.72 -34.06 32.13
C VAL A 90 6.30 -35.33 31.41
N ASP A 91 5.92 -36.34 32.18
CA ASP A 91 5.23 -37.52 31.66
C ASP A 91 3.81 -37.13 31.26
N VAL A 92 3.46 -37.40 30.01
CA VAL A 92 2.19 -36.98 29.43
C VAL A 92 1.50 -38.14 28.74
N SER A 93 0.19 -38.03 28.56
CA SER A 93 -0.59 -38.93 27.73
C SER A 93 -1.37 -38.12 26.69
N PRO A 94 -1.69 -38.70 25.52
CA PRO A 94 -2.57 -38.06 24.56
C PRO A 94 -3.93 -37.74 25.19
N PRO A 95 -4.51 -36.55 24.93
CA PRO A 95 -5.86 -36.25 25.39
C PRO A 95 -6.88 -37.23 24.78
N VAL A 96 -7.80 -37.73 25.61
CA VAL A 96 -8.84 -38.69 25.18
C VAL A 96 -10.08 -37.92 24.74
N ILE A 97 -10.16 -37.65 23.42
CA ILE A 97 -11.28 -36.95 22.79
C ILE A 97 -12.12 -37.93 21.96
N ALA A 98 -13.45 -37.90 22.13
CA ALA A 98 -14.35 -38.77 21.39
C ALA A 98 -14.36 -38.40 19.90
N THR A 99 -14.12 -39.39 19.02
CA THR A 99 -14.11 -39.21 17.57
C THR A 99 -15.43 -38.63 17.07
N HIS A 100 -15.37 -37.61 16.21
CA HIS A 100 -16.56 -36.98 15.64
C HIS A 100 -16.27 -36.43 14.24
N ALA A 101 -17.30 -36.29 13.39
CA ALA A 101 -17.15 -35.82 12.01
C ALA A 101 -16.80 -34.32 11.87
N SER A 102 -16.94 -33.56 12.95
CA SER A 102 -16.70 -32.10 13.00
C SER A 102 -15.28 -31.71 13.40
N TRP A 103 -14.42 -32.68 13.71
CA TRP A 103 -13.00 -32.45 14.00
C TRP A 103 -12.10 -33.53 13.40
N LYS A 104 -10.84 -33.18 13.14
CA LYS A 104 -9.78 -34.15 12.79
C LYS A 104 -8.40 -33.61 13.17
N ASN A 105 -7.39 -34.48 13.20
CA ASN A 105 -6.02 -34.11 13.61
C ASN A 105 -5.06 -33.79 12.45
N GLN A 106 -5.50 -33.94 11.20
CA GLN A 106 -4.69 -33.67 10.01
C GLN A 106 -5.58 -33.14 8.87
N ILE A 107 -5.09 -32.14 8.14
CA ILE A 107 -5.75 -31.54 6.96
C ILE A 107 -4.90 -31.73 5.71
N ALA A 108 -5.49 -31.59 4.52
CA ALA A 108 -4.82 -31.65 3.23
C ALA A 108 -5.15 -30.42 2.37
N LEU A 109 -4.11 -29.69 1.93
CA LEU A 109 -4.24 -28.56 1.01
C LEU A 109 -4.03 -29.06 -0.45
N PRO A 110 -4.70 -28.46 -1.46
CA PRO A 110 -5.56 -27.27 -1.39
C PRO A 110 -7.03 -27.55 -1.07
N SER A 111 -7.46 -28.82 -1.05
CA SER A 111 -8.87 -29.20 -0.99
C SER A 111 -9.16 -30.07 0.23
N ASP A 112 -9.59 -29.41 1.31
CA ASP A 112 -10.09 -30.07 2.52
C ASP A 112 -11.54 -29.67 2.79
N PRO A 113 -12.46 -30.59 3.08
CA PRO A 113 -13.83 -30.24 3.48
C PRO A 113 -13.93 -29.47 4.81
N PHE A 114 -12.82 -29.29 5.53
CA PHE A 114 -12.75 -28.49 6.76
C PHE A 114 -12.38 -27.03 6.51
N LEU A 115 -11.85 -26.70 5.32
CA LEU A 115 -11.62 -25.32 4.94
C LEU A 115 -12.94 -24.56 4.94
N SER A 116 -12.88 -23.28 5.28
CA SER A 116 -13.99 -22.35 5.13
C SER A 116 -14.45 -22.32 3.68
N ASP A 117 -15.66 -21.80 3.50
CA ASP A 117 -16.01 -21.23 2.20
C ASP A 117 -14.95 -20.18 1.82
N PRO A 118 -14.63 -20.06 0.53
CA PRO A 118 -13.67 -19.07 0.07
C PRO A 118 -14.13 -17.68 0.49
N VAL A 119 -13.29 -16.97 1.22
CA VAL A 119 -13.44 -15.52 1.32
C VAL A 119 -12.65 -14.93 0.18
N VAL A 120 -13.42 -14.36 -0.73
CA VAL A 120 -12.98 -13.39 -1.70
C VAL A 120 -12.42 -12.20 -0.91
N GLY A 121 -11.09 -12.16 -0.74
CA GLY A 121 -10.40 -10.97 -0.27
C GLY A 121 -10.71 -9.83 -1.26
N THR A 122 -11.09 -8.67 -0.75
CA THR A 122 -11.50 -7.50 -1.55
C THR A 122 -10.30 -6.75 -2.13
N GLY A 123 -9.36 -7.49 -2.75
CA GLY A 123 -8.37 -6.94 -3.65
C GLY A 123 -9.09 -6.07 -4.69
N GLU A 124 -8.70 -4.80 -4.73
CA GLU A 124 -9.21 -3.74 -5.61
C GLU A 124 -10.46 -4.07 -6.45
N ARG A 125 -11.62 -4.01 -5.80
CA ARG A 125 -12.96 -4.00 -6.42
C ARG A 125 -13.36 -5.20 -7.28
N PHE A 126 -12.49 -6.03 -7.85
CA PHE A 126 -12.88 -7.18 -8.67
C PHE A 126 -11.89 -8.37 -8.72
N ASP A 127 -10.89 -8.45 -7.83
CA ASP A 127 -10.02 -9.63 -7.78
C ASP A 127 -10.25 -10.46 -6.51
N PRO A 128 -10.95 -11.59 -6.59
CA PRO A 128 -11.12 -12.48 -5.46
C PRO A 128 -9.83 -13.23 -5.17
N VAL A 129 -9.00 -12.69 -4.29
CA VAL A 129 -7.97 -13.51 -3.64
C VAL A 129 -8.73 -14.54 -2.80
N GLU A 130 -8.65 -15.81 -3.20
CA GLU A 130 -9.40 -16.88 -2.56
C GLU A 130 -8.72 -17.36 -1.28
N ILE A 131 -8.74 -16.57 -0.21
CA ILE A 131 -8.19 -17.03 1.07
C ILE A 131 -9.21 -17.97 1.72
N ARG A 132 -8.76 -19.18 2.03
CA ARG A 132 -9.51 -20.15 2.84
C ARG A 132 -8.82 -20.33 4.17
N TRP A 133 -9.56 -20.74 5.19
CA TRP A 133 -8.95 -21.07 6.48
C TRP A 133 -9.59 -22.27 7.15
N VAL A 134 -8.84 -22.87 8.08
CA VAL A 134 -9.35 -23.84 9.03
C VAL A 134 -8.85 -23.50 10.42
N LYS A 135 -9.80 -23.34 11.35
CA LYS A 135 -9.48 -23.07 12.75
C LYS A 135 -9.00 -24.36 13.42
N PHE A 136 -8.08 -24.22 14.36
CA PHE A 136 -7.63 -25.32 15.20
C PHE A 136 -7.55 -24.93 16.68
N ALA A 137 -7.64 -25.96 17.51
CA ALA A 137 -7.35 -25.93 18.93
C ALA A 137 -6.25 -26.96 19.22
N MET A 138 -5.14 -26.52 19.79
CA MET A 138 -4.04 -27.39 20.23
C MET A 138 -4.12 -27.56 21.74
N ILE A 139 -4.49 -28.74 22.23
CA ILE A 139 -4.47 -29.02 23.67
C ILE A 139 -3.01 -29.16 24.10
N ILE A 140 -2.57 -28.31 25.03
CA ILE A 140 -1.22 -28.30 25.60
C ILE A 140 -1.22 -28.69 27.08
N ASP A 141 -2.32 -29.22 27.63
CA ASP A 141 -2.36 -29.85 28.96
C ASP A 141 -2.37 -31.38 28.78
N GLY A 142 -1.18 -31.97 28.56
CA GLY A 142 -1.00 -33.36 28.14
C GLY A 142 0.02 -33.51 26.99
N LEU A 143 -0.06 -34.57 26.18
CA LEU A 143 0.74 -34.61 24.96
C LEU A 143 0.11 -33.62 23.94
N PRO A 144 0.87 -32.63 23.43
CA PRO A 144 0.32 -31.63 22.52
C PRO A 144 -0.34 -32.24 21.29
N GLU A 145 -1.61 -31.93 21.09
CA GLU A 145 -2.41 -32.48 19.99
C GLU A 145 -3.28 -31.40 19.34
N VAL A 146 -3.22 -31.30 18.02
CA VAL A 146 -3.95 -30.33 17.20
C VAL A 146 -5.28 -30.92 16.75
N TYR A 147 -6.36 -30.18 16.96
CA TYR A 147 -7.72 -30.51 16.53
C TYR A 147 -8.22 -29.42 15.58
N PHE A 148 -8.28 -29.73 14.28
CA PHE A 148 -8.90 -28.87 13.28
C PHE A 148 -10.41 -29.00 13.36
N GLN A 149 -11.11 -27.89 13.53
CA GLN A 149 -12.57 -27.86 13.52
C GLN A 149 -13.09 -27.64 12.11
N ARG A 150 -14.23 -28.26 11.78
CA ARG A 150 -14.87 -28.04 10.48
C ARG A 150 -15.44 -26.62 10.45
N SER A 151 -14.87 -25.74 9.62
CA SER A 151 -15.22 -24.31 9.59
C SER A 151 -16.69 -24.05 9.24
N SER A 152 -17.36 -24.93 8.50
CA SER A 152 -18.80 -24.83 8.20
C SER A 152 -19.71 -25.07 9.41
N ASP A 153 -19.25 -25.86 10.39
CA ASP A 153 -20.06 -26.28 11.53
C ASP A 153 -19.81 -25.39 12.75
N TYR A 154 -18.56 -24.90 12.89
CA TYR A 154 -18.12 -24.11 14.04
C TYR A 154 -17.34 -22.88 13.58
N GLN A 155 -17.98 -21.71 13.67
CA GLN A 155 -17.34 -20.43 13.35
C GLN A 155 -16.38 -19.97 14.46
N PHE A 156 -16.58 -20.36 15.72
CA PHE A 156 -15.77 -19.91 16.88
C PHE A 156 -15.05 -21.07 17.59
N HIS A 157 -13.87 -20.81 18.17
CA HIS A 157 -13.10 -21.81 18.92
C HIS A 157 -13.79 -22.25 20.21
N PHE A 158 -14.41 -21.32 20.96
CA PHE A 158 -15.06 -21.61 22.23
C PHE A 158 -16.18 -22.66 22.09
N GLN A 159 -17.11 -22.43 21.16
CA GLN A 159 -18.23 -23.36 20.92
C GLN A 159 -17.72 -24.75 20.52
N PHE A 160 -16.71 -24.80 19.64
CA PHE A 160 -16.07 -26.05 19.24
C PHE A 160 -15.45 -26.77 20.44
N ALA A 161 -14.65 -26.08 21.25
CA ALA A 161 -13.97 -26.66 22.38
C ALA A 161 -14.95 -27.15 23.45
N ALA A 162 -15.94 -26.34 23.83
CA ALA A 162 -16.93 -26.69 24.85
C ALA A 162 -17.80 -27.89 24.45
N GLU A 163 -18.12 -28.06 23.17
CA GLU A 163 -18.95 -29.17 22.70
C GLU A 163 -18.18 -30.44 22.35
N ARG A 164 -16.93 -30.32 21.88
CA ARG A 164 -16.18 -31.44 21.28
C ARG A 164 -14.93 -31.85 22.03
N LEU A 165 -14.32 -30.95 22.77
CA LEU A 165 -13.09 -31.22 23.50
C LEU A 165 -13.42 -31.46 24.98
N SER A 166 -13.48 -32.73 25.38
CA SER A 166 -13.92 -33.17 26.70
C SER A 166 -13.30 -32.43 27.91
N PRO A 167 -12.03 -31.96 27.89
CA PRO A 167 -11.47 -31.18 29.00
C PRO A 167 -12.12 -29.81 29.21
N PHE A 168 -12.81 -29.26 28.21
CA PHE A 168 -13.41 -27.92 28.24
C PHE A 168 -14.94 -27.96 28.26
N SER A 169 -15.53 -29.15 28.40
CA SER A 169 -16.98 -29.31 28.36
C SER A 169 -17.65 -28.66 29.57
N GLY A 170 -18.67 -27.84 29.31
CA GLY A 170 -19.42 -27.12 30.34
C GLY A 170 -18.73 -25.86 30.88
N MET A 171 -17.58 -25.45 30.33
CA MET A 171 -16.98 -24.14 30.63
C MET A 171 -17.80 -23.00 30.04
N ASP A 172 -17.88 -21.88 30.76
CA ASP A 172 -18.31 -20.61 30.19
C ASP A 172 -17.16 -19.93 29.41
N SER A 173 -17.49 -18.86 28.67
CA SER A 173 -16.53 -18.16 27.81
C SER A 173 -15.37 -17.54 28.59
N ASP A 174 -15.63 -17.02 29.79
CA ASP A 174 -14.62 -16.33 30.59
C ASP A 174 -13.61 -17.32 31.16
N THR A 175 -14.10 -18.45 31.67
CA THR A 175 -13.27 -19.56 32.12
C THR A 175 -12.44 -20.12 30.97
N PHE A 176 -13.04 -20.27 29.78
CA PHE A 176 -12.33 -20.74 28.60
C PHE A 176 -11.24 -19.76 28.15
N ASN A 177 -11.56 -18.46 28.06
CA ASN A 177 -10.60 -17.41 27.71
C ASN A 177 -9.40 -17.40 28.66
N ASN A 178 -9.63 -17.57 29.97
CA ASN A 178 -8.55 -17.64 30.96
C ASN A 178 -7.57 -18.80 30.73
N VAL A 179 -8.05 -19.95 30.22
CA VAL A 179 -7.21 -21.13 29.95
C VAL A 179 -6.70 -21.19 28.51
N SER A 180 -7.16 -20.29 27.62
CA SER A 180 -6.82 -20.30 26.20
C SER A 180 -6.04 -19.08 25.71
N LEU A 181 -6.24 -17.90 26.29
CA LEU A 181 -5.68 -16.63 25.80
C LEU A 181 -4.50 -16.12 26.62
N TYR A 182 -4.37 -16.51 27.89
CA TYR A 182 -3.29 -16.06 28.78
C TYR A 182 -2.32 -17.21 29.07
N ARG A 183 -1.01 -16.94 29.11
CA ARG A 183 0.04 -17.95 29.35
C ARG A 183 -0.02 -18.53 30.77
N GLY A 184 -0.48 -17.74 31.74
CA GLY A 184 -0.60 -18.14 33.13
C GLY A 184 -1.61 -19.27 33.34
N GLY A 185 -1.16 -20.52 33.25
CA GLY A 185 -2.03 -21.70 33.38
C GLY A 185 -2.73 -22.13 32.08
N GLN A 186 -2.18 -21.74 30.93
CA GLN A 186 -2.73 -22.07 29.61
C GLN A 186 -2.80 -23.58 29.39
N LYS A 187 -3.95 -24.06 28.88
CA LYS A 187 -4.22 -25.48 28.62
C LYS A 187 -4.46 -25.79 27.16
N ILE A 188 -4.77 -24.76 26.36
CA ILE A 188 -5.11 -24.88 24.96
C ILE A 188 -4.60 -23.64 24.22
N VAL A 189 -3.96 -23.86 23.07
CA VAL A 189 -3.55 -22.80 22.15
C VAL A 189 -4.53 -22.79 20.99
N LEU A 190 -5.02 -21.61 20.63
CA LEU A 190 -5.98 -21.42 19.55
C LEU A 190 -5.26 -20.86 18.32
N GLY A 191 -5.74 -21.21 17.13
CA GLY A 191 -5.15 -20.68 15.92
C GLY A 191 -5.97 -20.98 14.67
N ALA A 192 -5.41 -20.59 13.54
CA ALA A 192 -5.94 -20.89 12.22
C ALA A 192 -4.81 -21.19 11.24
N VAL A 193 -5.05 -22.13 10.33
CA VAL A 193 -4.26 -22.30 9.12
C VAL A 193 -5.00 -21.56 8.01
N LEU A 194 -4.33 -20.58 7.42
CA LEU A 194 -4.77 -19.83 6.25
C LEU A 194 -4.14 -20.45 4.99
N TRP A 195 -4.88 -20.46 3.90
CA TRP A 195 -4.46 -21.02 2.62
C TRP A 195 -4.77 -20.05 1.49
N ALA A 196 -3.73 -19.70 0.71
CA ALA A 196 -3.82 -18.90 -0.49
C ALA A 196 -3.51 -19.79 -1.71
N PRO A 197 -4.54 -20.34 -2.38
CA PRO A 197 -4.38 -21.30 -3.47
C PRO A 197 -3.62 -20.72 -4.66
N ASP A 198 -3.86 -19.44 -4.98
CA ASP A 198 -3.24 -18.77 -6.13
C ASP A 198 -1.73 -18.55 -5.96
N HIS A 199 -1.27 -18.48 -4.72
CA HIS A 199 0.15 -18.31 -4.38
C HIS A 199 0.85 -19.65 -4.09
N ASN A 200 0.11 -20.74 -3.92
CA ASN A 200 0.61 -22.01 -3.37
C ASN A 200 1.24 -21.84 -1.97
N GLU A 201 0.67 -20.97 -1.14
CA GLU A 201 1.22 -20.59 0.17
C GLU A 201 0.23 -20.82 1.31
N PHE A 202 0.72 -21.23 2.48
CA PHE A 202 -0.09 -21.31 3.70
C PHE A 202 0.51 -20.47 4.84
N GLY A 203 -0.35 -19.98 5.71
CA GLY A 203 0.03 -19.20 6.88
C GLY A 203 -0.55 -19.81 8.15
N ILE A 204 0.16 -19.72 9.27
CA ILE A 204 -0.35 -20.16 10.57
C ILE A 204 -0.47 -18.94 11.48
N GLN A 205 -1.64 -18.75 12.06
CA GLN A 205 -1.88 -17.75 13.10
C GLN A 205 -2.08 -18.44 14.44
N PHE A 206 -1.50 -17.86 15.49
CA PHE A 206 -1.76 -18.24 16.89
C PHE A 206 -2.45 -17.09 17.60
N VAL A 207 -3.51 -17.40 18.34
CA VAL A 207 -4.32 -16.45 19.10
C VAL A 207 -3.89 -16.52 20.57
N GLY A 208 -3.62 -15.36 21.16
CA GLY A 208 -3.27 -15.20 22.57
C GLY A 208 -3.22 -13.72 22.94
N GLN A 209 -3.62 -13.38 24.17
CA GLN A 209 -3.52 -12.03 24.74
C GLN A 209 -2.11 -11.78 25.31
N ASP A 210 -1.46 -12.83 25.81
CA ASP A 210 -0.05 -12.79 26.17
C ASP A 210 0.82 -13.19 24.96
N THR A 211 1.95 -12.53 24.75
CA THR A 211 2.90 -12.84 23.66
C THR A 211 3.48 -14.25 23.82
N TYR A 212 3.62 -15.04 22.77
CA TYR A 212 4.30 -16.35 22.88
C TYR A 212 5.82 -16.17 22.85
N PRO A 213 6.58 -16.73 23.82
CA PRO A 213 8.03 -16.75 23.74
C PRO A 213 8.50 -17.44 22.46
N ARG A 214 9.54 -16.93 21.82
CA ARG A 214 10.06 -17.42 20.54
C ARG A 214 10.27 -18.94 20.48
N GLU A 215 10.66 -19.57 21.59
CA GLU A 215 10.90 -21.02 21.67
C GLU A 215 9.60 -21.83 21.75
N MET A 216 8.59 -21.29 22.45
CA MET A 216 7.25 -21.85 22.43
C MET A 216 6.65 -21.71 21.03
N LEU A 217 6.79 -20.53 20.40
CA LEU A 217 6.25 -20.25 19.07
C LEU A 217 6.83 -21.20 18.01
N HIS A 218 8.16 -21.42 18.03
CA HIS A 218 8.81 -22.41 17.16
C HIS A 218 8.20 -23.81 17.36
N PHE A 219 8.08 -24.28 18.60
CA PHE A 219 7.46 -25.56 18.91
C PHE A 219 6.00 -25.65 18.41
N LEU A 220 5.20 -24.62 18.64
CA LEU A 220 3.81 -24.57 18.22
C LEU A 220 3.67 -24.59 16.69
N TYR A 221 4.50 -23.82 16.00
CA TYR A 221 4.50 -23.72 14.53
C TYR A 221 4.78 -25.08 13.88
N ASP A 222 5.87 -25.74 14.28
CA ASP A 222 6.25 -27.07 13.78
C ASP A 222 5.17 -28.11 14.08
N THR A 223 4.62 -28.09 15.30
CA THR A 223 3.55 -29.01 15.70
C THR A 223 2.32 -28.91 14.81
N VAL A 224 1.97 -27.70 14.34
CA VAL A 224 0.84 -27.52 13.41
C VAL A 224 1.26 -27.88 11.99
N VAL A 225 2.45 -27.47 11.54
CA VAL A 225 2.99 -27.78 10.21
C VAL A 225 3.02 -29.28 9.92
N ASP A 226 3.43 -30.09 10.89
CA ASP A 226 3.47 -31.56 10.78
C ASP A 226 2.09 -32.21 10.55
N ARG A 227 1.01 -31.45 10.80
CA ARG A 227 -0.38 -31.90 10.63
C ARG A 227 -1.03 -31.38 9.36
N ILE A 228 -0.26 -30.78 8.45
CA ILE A 228 -0.73 -30.28 7.16
C ILE A 228 -0.08 -31.10 6.06
N ALA A 229 -0.88 -31.83 5.27
CA ALA A 229 -0.42 -32.38 4.00
C ALA A 229 -0.44 -31.27 2.92
N LYS A 230 0.73 -30.94 2.36
CA LYS A 230 0.95 -29.76 1.51
C LYS A 230 1.20 -30.16 0.04
N PRO A 231 0.81 -29.33 -0.95
CA PRO A 231 1.25 -29.48 -2.33
C PRO A 231 2.77 -29.35 -2.48
N ALA A 232 3.31 -29.83 -3.61
CA ALA A 232 4.72 -29.65 -3.92
C ALA A 232 5.06 -28.15 -4.08
N GLY A 233 6.20 -27.73 -3.53
CA GLY A 233 6.66 -26.33 -3.59
C GLY A 233 5.80 -25.35 -2.78
N CYS A 234 4.98 -25.84 -1.86
CA CYS A 234 4.12 -25.00 -1.03
C CYS A 234 4.92 -24.36 0.12
N GLU A 235 4.95 -23.03 0.17
CA GLU A 235 5.68 -22.25 1.17
C GLU A 235 4.80 -21.96 2.40
N GLY A 236 5.46 -21.90 3.57
CA GLY A 236 4.80 -21.77 4.86
C GLY A 236 5.28 -20.55 5.63
N PHE A 237 4.34 -19.78 6.17
CA PHE A 237 4.64 -18.55 6.91
C PHE A 237 4.03 -18.60 8.31
N TYR A 238 4.69 -17.97 9.27
CA TYR A 238 4.05 -17.54 10.50
C TYR A 238 3.41 -16.17 10.26
N MET A 239 2.09 -16.08 10.49
CA MET A 239 1.31 -14.86 10.31
C MET A 239 0.73 -14.44 11.66
N PRO A 240 1.49 -13.68 12.47
CA PRO A 240 1.06 -13.33 13.83
C PRO A 240 -0.30 -12.63 13.83
N THR A 241 -1.13 -12.89 14.84
CA THR A 241 -2.26 -12.01 15.16
C THR A 241 -1.74 -10.70 15.72
N TYR A 242 -2.61 -9.69 15.82
CA TYR A 242 -2.25 -8.36 16.31
C TYR A 242 -1.43 -8.40 17.62
N GLU A 243 -1.91 -9.13 18.62
CA GLU A 243 -1.27 -9.24 19.94
C GLU A 243 0.13 -9.90 19.90
N GLN A 244 0.45 -10.60 18.81
CA GLN A 244 1.69 -11.33 18.64
C GLN A 244 2.67 -10.63 17.68
N ALA A 245 2.21 -9.62 16.92
CA ALA A 245 2.93 -9.07 15.77
C ALA A 245 4.25 -8.39 16.15
N GLU A 246 4.26 -7.55 17.20
CA GLU A 246 5.47 -6.86 17.66
C GLU A 246 6.54 -7.85 18.13
N ALA A 247 6.17 -8.80 18.99
CA ALA A 247 7.08 -9.83 19.48
C ALA A 247 7.62 -10.73 18.34
N ALA A 248 6.77 -11.07 17.36
CA ALA A 248 7.18 -11.83 16.18
C ALA A 248 8.19 -11.07 15.32
N GLN A 249 8.01 -9.75 15.17
CA GLN A 249 8.91 -8.90 14.40
C GLN A 249 10.25 -8.69 15.11
N GLU A 250 10.25 -8.49 16.43
CA GLU A 250 11.49 -8.41 17.23
C GLU A 250 12.31 -9.70 17.16
N GLU A 251 11.63 -10.86 17.16
CA GLU A 251 12.25 -12.18 17.12
C GLU A 251 12.39 -12.75 15.70
N GLN A 252 12.10 -11.96 14.65
CA GLN A 252 12.19 -12.40 13.25
C GLN A 252 13.55 -13.01 12.89
N PRO A 253 14.72 -12.46 13.31
CA PRO A 253 16.01 -13.08 13.02
C PRO A 253 16.14 -14.50 13.59
N TYR A 254 15.56 -14.75 14.77
CA TYR A 254 15.54 -16.06 15.39
C TYR A 254 14.61 -17.03 14.62
N LEU A 255 13.39 -16.57 14.27
CA LEU A 255 12.42 -17.39 13.56
C LEU A 255 12.91 -17.80 12.17
N VAL A 256 13.48 -16.86 11.41
CA VAL A 256 14.05 -17.12 10.07
C VAL A 256 15.22 -18.10 10.15
N ALA A 257 16.09 -17.99 11.17
CA ALA A 257 17.18 -18.94 11.38
C ALA A 257 16.70 -20.38 11.63
N HIS A 258 15.43 -20.54 12.05
CA HIS A 258 14.76 -21.83 12.28
C HIS A 258 13.79 -22.22 11.16
N GLY A 259 13.87 -21.56 9.99
CA GLY A 259 13.02 -21.87 8.84
C GLY A 259 11.57 -21.39 8.98
N ILE A 260 11.30 -20.47 9.90
CA ILE A 260 9.97 -19.85 10.09
C ILE A 260 10.03 -18.42 9.54
N GLU A 261 9.52 -18.23 8.33
CA GLU A 261 9.38 -16.89 7.77
C GLU A 261 8.18 -16.18 8.38
N VAL A 262 8.41 -14.98 8.92
CA VAL A 262 7.34 -14.11 9.44
C VAL A 262 6.76 -13.30 8.28
N SER A 263 5.45 -13.37 8.11
CA SER A 263 4.72 -12.61 7.10
C SER A 263 3.34 -12.22 7.63
N SER A 264 2.45 -11.76 6.75
CA SER A 264 1.09 -11.37 7.11
C SER A 264 0.12 -11.70 5.97
N PRO A 265 -1.20 -11.75 6.24
CA PRO A 265 -2.19 -12.05 5.21
C PRO A 265 -2.18 -11.07 4.02
N GLU A 266 -1.63 -9.86 4.18
CA GLU A 266 -1.44 -8.90 3.08
C GLU A 266 -0.54 -9.46 1.99
N ARG A 267 0.36 -10.40 2.30
CA ARG A 267 1.11 -11.16 1.29
C ARG A 267 0.21 -11.76 0.22
N TRP A 268 -1.07 -11.99 0.50
CA TRP A 268 -2.01 -12.53 -0.47
C TRP A 268 -2.97 -11.48 -1.02
N ILE A 269 -3.06 -10.27 -0.43
CA ILE A 269 -4.09 -9.27 -0.74
C ILE A 269 -3.48 -8.03 -1.45
N GLY A 270 -3.83 -7.81 -2.73
CA GLY A 270 -3.64 -6.54 -3.49
C GLY A 270 -2.24 -6.27 -4.07
N GLY A 271 -2.12 -5.39 -5.08
CA GLY A 271 -0.84 -4.99 -5.70
C GLY A 271 -0.14 -3.81 -5.00
N SER A 272 0.86 -3.21 -5.66
CA SER A 272 1.42 -1.90 -5.26
C SER A 272 0.30 -0.85 -5.16
N VAL A 273 0.37 0.05 -4.17
CA VAL A 273 -0.73 0.98 -3.83
C VAL A 273 -0.29 2.42 -3.99
N CYS A 274 -1.18 3.28 -4.50
CA CYS A 274 -1.01 4.73 -4.43
C CYS A 274 -1.81 5.31 -3.29
N TYR A 275 -1.12 5.91 -2.33
CA TYR A 275 -1.75 6.66 -1.23
C TYR A 275 -2.00 8.12 -1.60
N ALA A 276 -1.17 8.69 -2.47
CA ALA A 276 -1.41 10.00 -3.06
C ALA A 276 -0.97 10.02 -4.51
N GLU A 277 -1.83 10.54 -5.38
CA GLU A 277 -1.50 10.76 -6.78
C GLU A 277 -0.62 12.01 -6.97
N GLY A 278 0.30 11.95 -7.94
CA GLY A 278 1.10 13.08 -8.35
C GLY A 278 2.25 12.67 -9.25
N TRP A 279 3.19 13.60 -9.39
CA TRP A 279 4.48 13.36 -10.04
C TRP A 279 5.56 14.11 -9.27
N ALA A 280 6.80 13.63 -9.34
CA ALA A 280 7.96 14.24 -8.72
C ALA A 280 9.17 14.02 -9.63
N LEU A 281 10.04 15.02 -9.70
CA LEU A 281 11.36 14.93 -10.32
C LEU A 281 12.38 15.33 -9.26
N GLY A 282 13.21 14.39 -8.83
CA GLY A 282 14.16 14.60 -7.75
C GLY A 282 15.08 13.41 -7.53
N ARG A 283 16.07 13.59 -6.64
CA ARG A 283 16.99 12.53 -6.27
C ARG A 283 16.29 11.51 -5.37
N LEU A 284 16.40 10.22 -5.68
CA LEU A 284 15.88 9.15 -4.84
C LEU A 284 16.83 8.90 -3.67
N VAL A 285 16.36 8.99 -2.43
CA VAL A 285 17.19 8.80 -1.23
C VAL A 285 16.57 7.74 -0.33
N PHE A 286 17.31 6.64 -0.13
CA PHE A 286 16.93 5.61 0.83
C PHE A 286 17.28 6.05 2.26
N VAL A 287 16.30 6.01 3.16
CA VAL A 287 16.50 6.27 4.58
C VAL A 287 15.65 5.30 5.39
N GLU A 288 16.24 4.67 6.41
CA GLU A 288 15.50 3.83 7.36
C GLU A 288 14.53 4.68 8.20
N PRO A 289 13.32 4.17 8.56
CA PRO A 289 12.26 4.95 9.20
C PRO A 289 12.71 5.74 10.44
N LYS A 290 13.58 5.15 11.27
CA LYS A 290 14.07 5.75 12.51
C LYS A 290 15.11 6.87 12.29
N GLU A 291 15.73 6.94 11.12
CA GLU A 291 16.78 7.91 10.79
C GLU A 291 16.28 9.08 9.94
N ILE A 292 15.00 9.10 9.55
CA ILE A 292 14.44 10.14 8.66
C ILE A 292 14.58 11.56 9.26
N GLU A 293 14.27 11.74 10.55
CA GLU A 293 14.42 13.06 11.20
C GLU A 293 15.90 13.49 11.22
N ASN A 294 16.81 12.57 11.52
CA ASN A 294 18.25 12.83 11.54
C ASN A 294 18.75 13.18 10.13
N ALA A 295 18.39 12.40 9.12
CA ALA A 295 18.79 12.63 7.73
C ALA A 295 18.31 14.00 7.20
N TYR A 296 17.08 14.38 7.54
CA TYR A 296 16.52 15.68 7.14
C TYR A 296 17.19 16.85 7.85
N THR A 297 17.42 16.72 9.16
CA THR A 297 18.07 17.78 9.95
C THR A 297 19.55 17.93 9.60
N GLU A 298 20.27 16.87 9.25
CA GLU A 298 21.65 16.91 8.77
C GLU A 298 21.78 17.38 7.31
N GLY A 299 20.67 17.45 6.57
CA GLY A 299 20.64 17.85 5.17
C GLY A 299 21.11 16.77 4.19
N THR A 300 21.13 15.50 4.62
CA THR A 300 21.36 14.36 3.72
C THR A 300 20.09 13.97 2.96
N LEU A 301 18.92 14.20 3.56
CA LEU A 301 17.60 14.23 2.92
C LEU A 301 17.12 15.68 2.76
N LEU A 302 16.68 16.06 1.55
CA LEU A 302 16.28 17.42 1.20
C LEU A 302 14.79 17.51 0.82
N PRO A 303 14.17 18.70 0.92
CA PRO A 303 12.81 18.96 0.42
C PRO A 303 12.58 18.59 -1.06
N THR A 304 13.64 18.58 -1.87
CA THR A 304 13.61 18.28 -3.31
C THR A 304 13.86 16.81 -3.62
N ASP A 305 14.15 15.99 -2.61
CA ASP A 305 14.42 14.56 -2.78
C ASP A 305 13.11 13.76 -2.78
N ILE A 306 13.15 12.56 -3.37
CA ILE A 306 12.11 11.55 -3.27
C ILE A 306 12.58 10.54 -2.22
N LEU A 307 11.81 10.38 -1.15
CA LEU A 307 12.16 9.49 -0.04
C LEU A 307 11.81 8.04 -0.39
N LEU A 308 12.75 7.12 -0.25
CA LEU A 308 12.54 5.67 -0.24
C LEU A 308 12.75 5.14 1.18
N THR A 309 11.79 4.41 1.74
CA THR A 309 11.85 3.93 3.13
C THR A 309 11.20 2.56 3.30
N THR A 310 11.64 1.79 4.30
CA THR A 310 11.05 0.48 4.66
C THR A 310 9.77 0.61 5.49
N GLY A 311 9.36 1.83 5.84
CA GLY A 311 8.14 2.10 6.59
C GLY A 311 7.91 3.59 6.85
N ILE A 312 6.70 3.93 7.30
CA ILE A 312 6.26 5.32 7.47
C ILE A 312 6.17 5.65 8.97
N PRO A 313 6.98 6.61 9.47
CA PRO A 313 6.85 7.10 10.83
C PRO A 313 5.59 7.97 10.99
N ALA A 314 5.26 8.30 12.24
CA ALA A 314 4.05 9.05 12.58
C ALA A 314 3.95 10.44 11.93
N GLU A 315 5.10 11.04 11.65
CA GLU A 315 5.25 12.31 10.96
C GLU A 315 6.44 12.21 10.00
N LEU A 316 6.30 12.79 8.80
CA LEU A 316 7.38 12.91 7.83
C LEU A 316 7.70 14.38 7.56
N PRO A 317 8.98 14.72 7.36
CA PRO A 317 9.35 16.03 6.83
C PRO A 317 8.87 16.18 5.38
N PHE A 318 8.74 17.43 4.92
CA PHE A 318 8.37 17.71 3.53
C PHE A 318 9.47 17.23 2.56
N VAL A 319 9.06 16.45 1.55
CA VAL A 319 9.88 15.89 0.47
C VAL A 319 9.11 15.98 -0.87
N ALA A 320 9.80 15.78 -2.00
CA ALA A 320 9.19 15.90 -3.34
C ALA A 320 8.30 14.70 -3.73
N GLY A 321 8.47 13.55 -3.08
CA GLY A 321 7.70 12.32 -3.29
C GLY A 321 8.10 11.24 -2.28
N ILE A 322 7.27 10.21 -2.13
CA ILE A 322 7.46 9.15 -1.13
C ILE A 322 7.24 7.76 -1.76
N ILE A 323 8.18 6.85 -1.53
CA ILE A 323 8.10 5.43 -1.84
C ILE A 323 8.31 4.65 -0.55
N THR A 324 7.33 3.83 -0.14
CA THR A 324 7.45 2.91 0.99
C THR A 324 7.52 1.47 0.53
N LEU A 325 8.28 0.63 1.25
CA LEU A 325 8.35 -0.82 1.06
C LEU A 325 7.49 -1.59 2.08
N ALA A 326 6.79 -0.87 2.97
CA ALA A 326 5.77 -1.41 3.86
C ALA A 326 4.45 -0.65 3.68
N PRO A 327 3.30 -1.35 3.80
CA PRO A 327 2.00 -0.72 3.64
C PRO A 327 1.70 0.29 4.75
N THR A 328 0.87 1.29 4.44
CA THR A 328 0.24 2.23 5.36
C THR A 328 -1.25 2.40 5.02
N THR A 329 -1.95 3.29 5.72
CA THR A 329 -3.37 3.57 5.55
C THR A 329 -3.59 4.74 4.56
N PRO A 330 -4.58 4.66 3.65
CA PRO A 330 -4.88 5.74 2.71
C PRO A 330 -5.25 7.09 3.37
N ASN A 331 -5.79 7.05 4.59
CA ASN A 331 -6.11 8.25 5.37
C ASN A 331 -5.04 8.58 6.44
N SER A 332 -3.81 8.05 6.30
CA SER A 332 -2.70 8.47 7.17
C SER A 332 -2.43 9.97 7.02
N HIS A 333 -1.91 10.61 8.08
CA HIS A 333 -1.55 12.03 8.00
C HIS A 333 -0.55 12.29 6.87
N VAL A 334 0.36 11.34 6.64
CA VAL A 334 1.34 11.39 5.55
C VAL A 334 0.65 11.35 4.18
N ALA A 335 -0.34 10.47 3.97
CA ALA A 335 -1.08 10.39 2.72
C ALA A 335 -1.87 11.66 2.41
N ILE A 336 -2.59 12.18 3.41
CA ILE A 336 -3.33 13.44 3.27
C ILE A 336 -2.37 14.59 2.97
N LEU A 337 -1.22 14.66 3.66
CA LEU A 337 -0.20 15.67 3.39
C LEU A 337 0.37 15.54 1.98
N ALA A 338 0.70 14.33 1.55
CA ALA A 338 1.22 14.07 0.21
C ALA A 338 0.23 14.52 -0.87
N GLN A 339 -1.06 14.19 -0.71
CA GLN A 339 -2.13 14.62 -1.61
C GLN A 339 -2.25 16.15 -1.64
N SER A 340 -2.18 16.78 -0.47
CA SER A 340 -2.26 18.24 -0.33
C SER A 340 -1.09 18.95 -0.99
N TYR A 341 0.11 18.38 -0.90
CA TYR A 341 1.30 18.87 -1.57
C TYR A 341 1.33 18.54 -3.08
N GLY A 342 0.39 17.74 -3.57
CA GLY A 342 0.40 17.23 -4.95
C GLY A 342 1.63 16.38 -5.26
N ILE A 343 2.21 15.72 -4.24
CA ILE A 343 3.37 14.84 -4.40
C ILE A 343 2.90 13.37 -4.44
N PRO A 344 3.54 12.52 -5.26
CA PRO A 344 3.23 11.11 -5.31
C PRO A 344 3.67 10.41 -4.02
N PHE A 345 2.79 9.56 -3.48
CA PHE A 345 3.11 8.66 -2.38
C PHE A 345 2.62 7.25 -2.69
N VAL A 346 3.56 6.31 -2.80
CA VAL A 346 3.30 4.95 -3.26
C VAL A 346 3.90 3.91 -2.33
N TYR A 347 3.24 2.76 -2.25
CA TYR A 347 3.77 1.52 -1.69
C TYR A 347 4.16 0.58 -2.84
N LEU A 348 5.45 0.25 -2.93
CA LEU A 348 5.93 -0.78 -3.85
C LEU A 348 5.91 -2.12 -3.14
N ARG A 349 5.05 -3.02 -3.62
CA ARG A 349 4.90 -4.36 -3.06
C ARG A 349 5.83 -5.36 -3.73
N GLU A 350 5.92 -5.31 -5.06
CA GLU A 350 6.53 -6.37 -5.85
C GLU A 350 8.05 -6.39 -5.66
N PRO A 351 8.68 -7.53 -5.31
CA PRO A 351 10.11 -7.59 -5.01
C PRO A 351 11.01 -7.03 -6.12
N ASN A 352 10.61 -7.22 -7.38
CA ASN A 352 11.33 -6.67 -8.53
C ASN A 352 11.23 -5.13 -8.59
N GLU A 353 10.06 -4.56 -8.27
CA GLU A 353 9.87 -3.10 -8.19
C GLU A 353 10.65 -2.51 -7.03
N GLN A 354 10.60 -3.16 -5.86
CA GLN A 354 11.38 -2.76 -4.68
C GLN A 354 12.88 -2.77 -4.96
N LEU A 355 13.39 -3.86 -5.55
CA LEU A 355 14.80 -4.00 -5.93
C LEU A 355 15.21 -2.96 -6.98
N SER A 356 14.34 -2.71 -7.97
CA SER A 356 14.57 -1.68 -8.99
C SER A 356 14.70 -0.29 -8.34
N ALA A 357 13.78 0.09 -7.45
CA ALA A 357 13.84 1.36 -6.73
C ALA A 357 15.10 1.47 -5.85
N LEU A 358 15.47 0.41 -5.13
CA LEU A 358 16.70 0.37 -4.33
C LEU A 358 17.96 0.53 -5.19
N ASN A 359 18.00 -0.06 -6.38
CA ASN A 359 19.12 0.08 -7.32
C ASN A 359 19.23 1.49 -7.93
N MET A 360 18.12 2.25 -7.97
CA MET A 360 18.10 3.65 -8.41
C MET A 360 18.41 4.64 -7.27
N ALA A 361 18.61 4.17 -6.03
CA ALA A 361 18.91 5.06 -4.91
C ALA A 361 20.20 5.87 -5.17
N GLY A 362 20.10 7.18 -5.03
CA GLY A 362 21.15 8.15 -5.35
C GLY A 362 21.00 8.82 -6.72
N ASN A 363 20.19 8.26 -7.62
CA ASN A 363 19.97 8.81 -8.96
C ASN A 363 18.86 9.86 -8.96
N GLU A 364 18.86 10.71 -9.99
CA GLU A 364 17.76 11.61 -10.30
C GLU A 364 16.66 10.81 -11.01
N ILE A 365 15.46 10.78 -10.45
CA ILE A 365 14.36 9.97 -10.99
C ILE A 365 13.08 10.79 -11.13
N VAL A 366 12.18 10.28 -11.97
CA VAL A 366 10.77 10.65 -11.97
C VAL A 366 9.98 9.57 -11.25
N LEU A 367 9.23 9.98 -10.23
CA LEU A 367 8.17 9.18 -9.62
C LEU A 367 6.85 9.77 -10.08
N ARG A 368 5.97 8.97 -10.68
CA ARG A 368 4.70 9.45 -11.22
C ARG A 368 3.62 8.40 -11.03
N THR A 369 2.42 8.85 -10.75
CA THR A 369 1.24 7.99 -10.64
C THR A 369 0.17 8.42 -11.65
N ARG A 370 -0.52 7.48 -12.31
CA ARG A 370 -1.51 7.77 -13.36
C ARG A 370 -2.76 6.90 -13.30
N GLY A 371 -3.91 7.49 -13.58
CA GLY A 371 -5.14 6.79 -13.96
C GLY A 371 -5.93 6.19 -12.79
N TYR A 372 -7.14 5.71 -13.08
CA TYR A 372 -8.10 5.24 -12.07
C TYR A 372 -7.64 4.00 -11.28
N ASN A 373 -6.78 3.17 -11.86
CA ASN A 373 -6.18 2.00 -11.19
C ASN A 373 -4.76 2.29 -10.66
N CYS A 374 -4.40 3.58 -10.60
CA CYS A 374 -3.10 4.10 -10.19
C CYS A 374 -1.87 3.30 -10.66
N THR A 375 -1.48 3.49 -11.92
CA THR A 375 -0.19 3.03 -12.44
C THR A 375 0.94 3.81 -11.79
N ILE A 376 1.95 3.11 -11.26
CA ILE A 376 3.15 3.69 -10.65
C ILE A 376 4.31 3.58 -11.64
N ASP A 377 4.89 4.72 -12.02
CA ASP A 377 6.07 4.81 -12.85
C ASP A 377 7.25 5.36 -12.03
N VAL A 378 8.35 4.60 -12.00
CA VAL A 378 9.63 5.02 -11.41
C VAL A 378 10.73 4.81 -12.45
N PHE A 379 11.35 5.90 -12.91
CA PHE A 379 12.41 5.80 -13.91
C PHE A 379 13.48 6.88 -13.74
N ASP A 380 14.71 6.50 -14.07
CA ASP A 380 15.88 7.38 -14.08
C ASP A 380 15.80 8.41 -15.21
N VAL A 381 16.34 9.60 -14.94
CA VAL A 381 16.44 10.71 -15.90
C VAL A 381 17.88 11.18 -16.09
N ASP A 382 18.82 10.23 -16.11
CA ASP A 382 20.24 10.46 -16.38
C ASP A 382 20.47 11.42 -17.56
N GLY A 383 21.39 12.35 -17.38
CA GLY A 383 21.75 13.35 -18.39
C GLY A 383 20.74 14.48 -18.60
N ILE A 384 19.71 14.65 -17.75
CA ILE A 384 18.85 15.83 -17.78
C ILE A 384 19.65 17.11 -17.47
N GLU A 385 19.50 18.14 -18.30
CA GLU A 385 20.16 19.43 -18.06
C GLU A 385 19.52 20.15 -16.87
N MET A 386 20.33 20.67 -15.95
CA MET A 386 19.85 21.33 -14.73
C MET A 386 18.84 22.46 -15.01
N ALA A 387 19.04 23.26 -16.07
CA ALA A 387 18.10 24.33 -16.41
C ALA A 387 16.71 23.80 -16.78
N TYR A 388 16.65 22.73 -17.57
CA TYR A 388 15.39 22.09 -17.97
C TYR A 388 14.72 21.37 -16.79
N ARG A 389 15.52 20.69 -15.96
CA ARG A 389 15.08 20.11 -14.68
C ARG A 389 14.41 21.18 -13.80
N ASP A 390 15.05 22.33 -13.61
CA ASP A 390 14.55 23.41 -12.76
C ASP A 390 13.26 24.02 -13.31
N GLU A 391 13.10 24.12 -14.63
CA GLU A 391 11.84 24.54 -15.27
C GLU A 391 10.69 23.57 -14.96
N ILE A 392 10.94 22.26 -15.00
CA ILE A 392 9.93 21.25 -14.67
C ILE A 392 9.57 21.36 -13.18
N VAL A 393 10.57 21.34 -12.29
CA VAL A 393 10.35 21.40 -10.83
C VAL A 393 9.65 22.70 -10.42
N ALA A 394 9.85 23.82 -11.13
CA ALA A 394 9.14 25.07 -10.87
C ALA A 394 7.61 24.98 -11.03
N LEU A 395 7.08 23.96 -11.73
CA LEU A 395 5.65 23.70 -11.80
C LEU A 395 5.06 23.21 -10.48
N LYS A 396 5.89 22.67 -9.58
CA LYS A 396 5.52 22.24 -8.21
C LYS A 396 5.57 23.38 -7.18
N ALA A 397 5.90 24.60 -7.60
CA ALA A 397 5.80 25.74 -6.71
C ALA A 397 4.33 25.93 -6.29
N PRO A 398 4.04 26.07 -4.98
CA PRO A 398 2.68 26.24 -4.49
C PRO A 398 2.03 27.48 -5.11
N LEU A 399 0.70 27.47 -5.18
CA LEU A 399 -0.04 28.65 -5.61
C LEU A 399 0.06 29.75 -4.53
N PRO A 400 0.06 31.05 -4.93
CA PRO A 400 0.04 32.13 -3.95
C PRO A 400 -1.16 31.99 -3.00
N LEU A 401 -0.87 31.91 -1.70
CA LEU A 401 -1.88 31.76 -0.66
C LEU A 401 -2.41 33.12 -0.23
N SER A 402 -3.71 33.37 -0.43
CA SER A 402 -4.39 34.56 0.07
C SER A 402 -4.96 34.29 1.46
N ILE A 403 -4.31 34.79 2.51
CA ILE A 403 -4.81 34.66 3.88
C ILE A 403 -5.68 35.85 4.28
N THR A 404 -6.68 35.61 5.13
CA THR A 404 -7.34 36.70 5.85
C THR A 404 -6.45 37.11 7.03
N PRO A 405 -5.94 38.35 7.08
CA PRO A 405 -5.07 38.79 8.16
C PRO A 405 -5.79 38.74 9.52
N THR A 406 -5.04 38.43 10.57
CA THR A 406 -5.58 38.43 11.94
C THR A 406 -6.12 39.80 12.33
N LYS A 407 -7.17 39.82 13.15
CA LYS A 407 -7.71 41.00 13.82
C LYS A 407 -7.96 40.72 15.30
N ASN A 408 -7.98 41.78 16.09
CA ASN A 408 -8.43 41.73 17.47
C ASN A 408 -9.94 41.60 17.52
N TYR A 409 -10.44 40.68 18.33
CA TYR A 409 -11.85 40.51 18.65
C TYR A 409 -12.29 41.50 19.74
N GLY A 410 -11.37 41.87 20.64
CA GLY A 410 -11.66 42.75 21.79
C GLY A 410 -11.97 41.99 23.09
N ALA A 411 -11.87 40.66 23.07
CA ALA A 411 -11.91 39.79 24.25
C ALA A 411 -10.96 38.60 24.01
N ILE A 412 -10.47 37.98 25.10
CA ILE A 412 -9.50 36.87 25.00
C ILE A 412 -10.13 35.55 24.55
N ALA A 413 -11.45 35.41 24.62
CA ALA A 413 -12.16 34.19 24.25
C ALA A 413 -13.55 34.47 23.68
N ILE A 414 -14.04 33.53 22.86
CA ILE A 414 -15.44 33.38 22.47
C ILE A 414 -15.99 32.16 23.24
N ALA A 415 -16.93 32.41 24.16
CA ALA A 415 -17.43 31.41 25.12
C ALA A 415 -18.39 30.36 24.52
N SER A 416 -18.83 30.52 23.27
CA SER A 416 -19.59 29.51 22.54
C SER A 416 -19.34 29.64 21.04
N LEU A 417 -19.10 28.51 20.36
CA LEU A 417 -18.90 28.49 18.90
C LEU A 417 -20.18 28.28 18.10
N ASP A 418 -21.36 28.23 18.75
CA ASP A 418 -22.64 27.97 18.08
C ASP A 418 -23.04 29.05 17.06
N ASP A 419 -22.59 30.29 17.26
CA ASP A 419 -22.91 31.44 16.41
C ASP A 419 -21.72 31.90 15.55
N VAL A 420 -20.63 31.13 15.52
CA VAL A 420 -19.42 31.47 14.76
C VAL A 420 -19.64 31.31 13.25
N LEU A 421 -19.19 32.32 12.50
CA LEU A 421 -19.29 32.38 11.05
C LEU A 421 -17.90 32.24 10.39
N PRO A 422 -17.81 31.88 9.08
CA PRO A 422 -16.52 31.72 8.41
C PRO A 422 -15.62 32.96 8.48
N GLU A 423 -16.19 34.16 8.41
CA GLU A 423 -15.43 35.40 8.50
C GLU A 423 -14.71 35.62 9.83
N ASP A 424 -15.10 34.90 10.88
CA ASP A 424 -14.48 34.95 12.22
C ASP A 424 -13.13 34.23 12.26
N ILE A 425 -12.74 33.53 11.19
CA ILE A 425 -11.37 33.00 11.01
C ILE A 425 -10.29 34.05 11.32
N ARG A 426 -10.58 35.33 11.07
CA ARG A 426 -9.69 36.46 11.37
C ARG A 426 -9.45 36.68 12.86
N PHE A 427 -10.28 36.12 13.74
CA PHE A 427 -10.21 36.28 15.20
C PHE A 427 -9.76 34.99 15.91
N ILE A 428 -10.13 33.82 15.38
CA ILE A 428 -10.01 32.52 16.06
C ILE A 428 -9.37 31.41 15.20
N GLY A 429 -8.99 31.70 13.95
CA GLY A 429 -8.35 30.72 13.06
C GLY A 429 -9.30 29.66 12.47
N GLY A 430 -8.75 28.83 11.57
CA GLY A 430 -9.49 27.92 10.69
C GLY A 430 -10.20 26.78 11.43
N LYS A 431 -9.49 26.07 12.32
CA LYS A 431 -10.08 24.95 13.08
C LYS A 431 -11.24 25.40 13.93
N ALA A 432 -11.12 26.51 14.66
CA ALA A 432 -12.20 27.03 15.49
C ALA A 432 -13.40 27.51 14.66
N ALA A 433 -13.17 28.16 13.52
CA ALA A 433 -14.23 28.57 12.60
C ALA A 433 -14.97 27.36 11.99
N ASN A 434 -14.25 26.35 11.51
CA ASN A 434 -14.82 25.10 10.99
C ASN A 434 -15.54 24.30 12.08
N PHE A 435 -15.05 24.37 13.33
CA PHE A 435 -15.76 23.77 14.46
C PHE A 435 -17.10 24.48 14.72
N GLY A 436 -17.15 25.81 14.60
CA GLY A 436 -18.39 26.58 14.64
C GLY A 436 -19.38 26.17 13.53
N PHE A 437 -18.88 25.88 12.32
CA PHE A 437 -19.70 25.29 11.27
C PHE A 437 -20.32 23.94 11.69
N LEU A 438 -19.52 23.02 12.25
CA LEU A 438 -20.05 21.75 12.78
C LEU A 438 -21.09 21.97 13.88
N ARG A 439 -20.86 22.93 14.78
CA ARG A 439 -21.81 23.26 15.86
C ARG A 439 -23.16 23.72 15.31
N ARG A 440 -23.17 24.49 14.23
CA ARG A 440 -24.41 24.94 13.58
C ARG A 440 -25.14 23.82 12.84
N GLU A 441 -24.41 23.01 12.07
CA GLU A 441 -25.03 22.02 11.18
C GLU A 441 -25.39 20.71 11.89
N ILE A 442 -24.60 20.29 12.89
CA ILE A 442 -24.79 19.03 13.63
C ILE A 442 -24.61 19.18 15.15
N PRO A 443 -25.35 20.08 15.83
CA PRO A 443 -25.16 20.41 17.25
C PRO A 443 -25.28 19.23 18.23
N LYS A 444 -25.92 18.13 17.82
CA LYS A 444 -26.05 16.90 18.63
C LYS A 444 -24.87 15.94 18.47
N ASN A 445 -24.11 16.06 17.38
CA ASN A 445 -23.02 15.16 16.99
C ASN A 445 -21.65 15.87 16.97
N SER A 446 -21.57 17.07 17.55
CA SER A 446 -20.35 17.84 17.79
C SER A 446 -20.39 18.38 19.23
N PRO A 447 -19.34 18.28 20.06
CA PRO A 447 -19.39 18.70 21.45
C PRO A 447 -19.34 20.23 21.59
N ASN A 448 -19.83 20.78 22.71
CA ASN A 448 -19.66 22.20 23.02
C ASN A 448 -18.17 22.58 23.08
N ALA A 449 -17.84 23.77 22.61
CA ALA A 449 -16.47 24.27 22.54
C ALA A 449 -16.42 25.79 22.71
N ILE A 450 -15.24 26.28 23.10
CA ILE A 450 -14.87 27.70 23.14
C ILE A 450 -13.61 27.94 22.29
N ALA A 451 -13.29 29.19 21.99
CA ALA A 451 -12.03 29.53 21.34
C ALA A 451 -11.35 30.73 22.01
N PHE A 452 -10.09 30.58 22.40
CA PHE A 452 -9.24 31.72 22.75
C PHE A 452 -8.79 32.43 21.48
N THR A 453 -8.94 33.75 21.45
CA THR A 453 -8.74 34.59 20.26
C THR A 453 -7.27 34.98 20.06
N PHE A 454 -6.98 35.61 18.92
CA PHE A 454 -5.66 36.21 18.68
C PHE A 454 -5.32 37.35 19.65
N ASP A 455 -6.28 37.91 20.40
CA ASP A 455 -6.00 38.88 21.45
C ASP A 455 -5.09 38.25 22.53
N LEU A 456 -5.42 37.04 23.01
CA LEU A 456 -4.61 36.35 24.02
C LEU A 456 -3.21 36.00 23.50
N TRP A 457 -3.11 35.57 22.24
CA TRP A 457 -1.83 35.32 21.56
C TRP A 457 -0.96 36.58 21.51
N ASN A 458 -1.56 37.70 21.09
CA ASN A 458 -0.84 38.96 20.97
C ASN A 458 -0.40 39.50 22.34
N GLU A 459 -1.24 39.40 23.36
CA GLU A 459 -0.87 39.75 24.74
C GLU A 459 0.26 38.86 25.26
N TYR A 460 0.20 37.54 25.02
CA TYR A 460 1.23 36.59 25.41
C TYR A 460 2.57 36.91 24.74
N LEU A 461 2.58 37.23 23.44
CA LEU A 461 3.81 37.62 22.74
C LEU A 461 4.35 39.00 23.18
N ASN A 462 3.48 39.91 23.59
CA ASN A 462 3.88 41.25 24.01
C ASN A 462 4.29 41.33 25.50
N GLN A 463 4.22 40.22 26.23
CA GLN A 463 4.69 40.15 27.61
C GLN A 463 6.19 40.47 27.73
N MET A 464 6.58 41.11 28.83
CA MET A 464 7.98 41.40 29.13
C MET A 464 8.66 40.18 29.78
N LEU A 465 9.77 39.74 29.20
CA LEU A 465 10.63 38.72 29.79
C LEU A 465 11.59 39.34 30.82
N PRO A 466 12.18 38.55 31.74
CA PRO A 466 13.14 39.05 32.74
C PRO A 466 14.33 39.83 32.17
N GLY A 467 14.68 39.63 30.90
CA GLY A 467 15.75 40.34 30.19
C GLY A 467 15.39 41.74 29.64
N GLY A 468 14.18 42.25 29.89
CA GLY A 468 13.78 43.60 29.50
C GLY A 468 13.34 43.76 28.04
N LYS A 469 13.16 42.65 27.31
CA LYS A 469 12.55 42.60 25.97
C LYS A 469 11.21 41.88 26.04
N THR A 470 10.33 42.15 25.08
CA THR A 470 9.13 41.33 24.93
C THR A 470 9.49 39.96 24.36
N LEU A 471 8.64 38.96 24.61
CA LEU A 471 8.78 37.64 23.99
C LEU A 471 8.85 37.74 22.46
N ARG A 472 8.00 38.58 21.85
CA ARG A 472 8.00 38.86 20.41
C ARG A 472 9.35 39.36 19.91
N THR A 473 9.97 40.32 20.59
CA THR A 473 11.27 40.86 20.19
C THR A 473 12.37 39.81 20.32
N GLU A 474 12.36 38.99 21.38
CA GLU A 474 13.36 37.93 21.55
C GLU A 474 13.26 36.85 20.45
N ILE A 475 12.03 36.50 20.03
CA ILE A 475 11.80 35.58 18.90
C ILE A 475 12.32 36.21 17.60
N ALA A 476 11.96 37.46 17.32
CA ALA A 476 12.41 38.17 16.12
C ALA A 476 13.94 38.28 16.04
N ASP A 477 14.60 38.57 17.16
CA ASP A 477 16.07 38.65 17.24
C ASP A 477 16.75 37.30 16.99
N ARG A 478 16.11 36.16 17.31
CA ARG A 478 16.64 34.82 17.00
C ARG A 478 16.47 34.48 15.54
N LEU A 479 15.29 34.75 14.97
CA LEU A 479 15.02 34.53 13.55
C LEU A 479 15.88 35.43 12.65
N ALA A 480 16.17 36.67 13.08
CA ALA A 480 17.03 37.60 12.34
C ALA A 480 18.50 37.14 12.22
N ARG A 481 18.92 36.10 12.96
CA ARG A 481 20.26 35.48 12.83
C ARG A 481 20.36 34.58 11.60
N LEU A 482 19.22 34.17 11.04
CA LEU A 482 19.16 33.30 9.87
C LEU A 482 19.38 34.10 8.58
N SER A 483 20.20 33.57 7.68
CA SER A 483 20.33 34.05 6.31
C SER A 483 19.48 33.19 5.38
N TRP A 484 18.55 33.79 4.64
CA TRP A 484 17.69 33.05 3.69
C TRP A 484 18.31 32.98 2.29
N PRO A 485 18.33 31.80 1.64
CA PRO A 485 17.92 30.49 2.16
C PRO A 485 18.90 29.96 3.22
N THR A 486 18.38 29.41 4.32
CA THR A 486 19.17 28.78 5.38
C THR A 486 19.12 27.26 5.25
N ASN A 487 20.11 26.54 5.79
CA ASN A 487 20.04 25.08 5.84
C ASN A 487 19.08 24.62 6.96
N ILE A 488 18.50 23.43 6.79
CA ILE A 488 17.49 22.89 7.71
C ILE A 488 18.04 22.68 9.13
N ALA A 489 19.30 22.26 9.26
CA ALA A 489 19.97 22.08 10.56
C ALA A 489 19.92 23.37 11.41
N THR A 490 20.29 24.50 10.80
CA THR A 490 20.35 25.80 11.48
C THR A 490 18.95 26.32 11.80
N LEU A 491 18.00 26.09 10.88
CA LEU A 491 16.60 26.43 11.11
C LEU A 491 16.03 25.64 12.30
N ASP A 492 16.13 24.31 12.30
CA ASP A 492 15.56 23.47 13.36
C ASP A 492 16.17 23.79 14.73
N SER A 493 17.49 23.97 14.81
CA SER A 493 18.16 24.37 16.05
C SER A 493 17.59 25.70 16.59
N THR A 494 17.45 26.71 15.73
CA THR A 494 16.91 28.03 16.11
C THR A 494 15.45 27.93 16.56
N LEU A 495 14.64 27.12 15.86
CA LEU A 495 13.24 26.91 16.22
C LEU A 495 13.11 26.13 17.54
N ARG A 496 13.96 25.14 17.82
CA ARG A 496 14.00 24.45 19.14
C ARG A 496 14.28 25.42 20.27
N GLU A 497 15.20 26.38 20.08
CA GLU A 497 15.47 27.44 21.05
C GLU A 497 14.23 28.32 21.29
N ILE A 498 13.52 28.72 20.24
CA ILE A 498 12.28 29.50 20.34
C ILE A 498 11.17 28.71 21.05
N ARG A 499 10.98 27.44 20.68
CA ARG A 499 10.01 26.55 21.33
C ARG A 499 10.32 26.43 22.83
N ASN A 500 11.59 26.31 23.21
CA ASN A 500 11.98 26.25 24.62
C ASN A 500 11.73 27.56 25.37
N LEU A 501 12.03 28.71 24.74
CA LEU A 501 11.68 30.03 25.28
C LEU A 501 10.19 30.14 25.63
N ILE A 502 9.32 29.69 24.73
CA ILE A 502 7.85 29.73 24.94
C ILE A 502 7.39 28.74 26.02
N LYS A 503 7.99 27.55 26.10
CA LYS A 503 7.57 26.48 27.04
C LYS A 503 8.09 26.68 28.47
N VAL A 504 9.28 27.27 28.62
CA VAL A 504 10.03 27.26 29.88
C VAL A 504 10.17 28.66 30.46
N ASP A 505 10.61 29.63 29.65
CA ASP A 505 11.00 30.96 30.14
C ASP A 505 9.82 31.94 30.19
N ALA A 506 8.86 31.78 29.28
CA ALA A 506 7.63 32.57 29.23
C ALA A 506 6.49 31.89 30.03
N ASP A 507 5.65 32.70 30.67
CA ASP A 507 4.46 32.22 31.39
C ASP A 507 3.35 33.28 31.37
N PHE A 508 2.10 32.84 31.48
CA PHE A 508 0.98 33.77 31.58
C PHE A 508 1.09 34.62 32.85
N SER A 509 0.81 35.92 32.74
CA SER A 509 0.75 36.80 33.92
C SER A 509 -0.37 36.37 34.87
N ALA A 510 -0.29 36.75 36.15
CA ALA A 510 -1.33 36.42 37.14
C ALA A 510 -2.74 36.87 36.69
N THR A 511 -2.83 38.05 36.05
CA THR A 511 -4.09 38.56 35.48
C THR A 511 -4.60 37.66 34.35
N GLN A 512 -3.72 37.25 33.42
CA GLN A 512 -4.09 36.35 32.33
C GLN A 512 -4.50 34.98 32.85
N LYS A 513 -3.78 34.42 33.83
CA LYS A 513 -4.13 33.15 34.47
C LYS A 513 -5.55 33.20 35.04
N SER A 514 -5.87 34.23 35.80
CA SER A 514 -7.22 34.42 36.35
C SER A 514 -8.29 34.54 35.28
N ALA A 515 -8.02 35.28 34.19
CA ALA A 515 -8.97 35.45 33.09
C ALA A 515 -9.19 34.12 32.33
N ILE A 516 -8.13 33.39 32.02
CA ILE A 516 -8.19 32.07 31.37
C ILE A 516 -9.02 31.09 32.21
N LEU A 517 -8.77 31.00 33.53
CA LEU A 517 -9.53 30.12 34.42
C LEU A 517 -11.02 30.50 34.48
N SER A 518 -11.35 31.80 34.40
CA SER A 518 -12.73 32.27 34.33
C SER A 518 -13.43 31.76 33.07
N GLU A 519 -12.79 31.86 31.91
CA GLU A 519 -13.34 31.37 30.63
C GLU A 519 -13.49 29.83 30.62
N LEU A 520 -12.65 29.10 31.37
CA LEU A 520 -12.71 27.65 31.48
C LEU A 520 -13.67 27.14 32.57
N SER A 521 -14.32 28.02 33.34
CA SER A 521 -15.17 27.64 34.48
C SER A 521 -16.38 26.76 34.13
N GLY A 522 -16.78 26.72 32.85
CA GLY A 522 -17.86 25.85 32.35
C GLY A 522 -17.44 24.39 32.09
N PHE A 523 -16.14 24.07 32.16
CA PHE A 523 -15.61 22.72 31.95
C PHE A 523 -15.52 21.96 33.28
N ASP A 524 -15.68 20.63 33.23
CA ASP A 524 -15.42 19.77 34.39
C ASP A 524 -13.92 19.84 34.77
N PRO A 525 -13.58 20.24 36.01
CA PRO A 525 -12.20 20.46 36.41
C PRO A 525 -11.36 19.18 36.47
N THR A 526 -12.00 18.03 36.62
CA THR A 526 -11.37 16.71 36.78
C THR A 526 -11.30 15.90 35.48
N ARG A 527 -11.79 16.49 34.37
CA ARG A 527 -11.73 15.87 33.04
C ARG A 527 -10.72 16.59 32.16
N LYS A 528 -9.90 15.83 31.44
CA LYS A 528 -8.93 16.36 30.45
C LYS A 528 -9.64 17.30 29.44
N ILE A 529 -9.17 18.54 29.34
CA ILE A 529 -9.59 19.55 28.36
C ILE A 529 -8.57 19.56 27.21
N ARG A 530 -9.05 19.45 25.97
CA ARG A 530 -8.21 19.47 24.76
C ARG A 530 -8.06 20.89 24.25
N PHE A 531 -6.82 21.34 24.08
CA PHE A 531 -6.42 22.61 23.49
C PHE A 531 -5.81 22.33 22.11
N ARG A 532 -6.51 22.75 21.04
CA ARG A 532 -6.10 22.56 19.66
C ARG A 532 -5.61 23.87 19.06
N SER A 533 -4.50 23.83 18.33
CA SER A 533 -4.01 24.96 17.54
C SER A 533 -5.08 25.41 16.53
N SER A 534 -5.23 26.72 16.34
CA SER A 534 -6.13 27.28 15.32
C SER A 534 -5.52 28.55 14.74
N THR A 535 -4.80 28.43 13.63
CA THR A 535 -4.20 29.59 12.94
C THR A 535 -5.12 30.14 11.85
N ASN A 536 -4.92 31.39 11.41
CA ASN A 536 -5.66 32.00 10.30
C ASN A 536 -5.17 31.58 8.90
N VAL A 537 -4.23 30.63 8.83
CA VAL A 537 -3.67 30.09 7.59
C VAL A 537 -4.06 28.63 7.36
N GLU A 538 -4.33 27.87 8.43
CA GLU A 538 -4.81 26.49 8.37
C GLU A 538 -6.21 26.36 7.78
N ASP A 539 -6.47 25.18 7.21
CA ASP A 539 -7.78 24.71 6.71
C ASP A 539 -8.42 25.63 5.66
N SER A 540 -7.56 26.26 4.86
CA SER A 540 -7.95 26.88 3.58
C SER A 540 -7.88 25.86 2.46
N GLY A 541 -8.49 26.14 1.30
CA GLY A 541 -8.43 25.25 0.13
C GLY A 541 -7.04 25.09 -0.51
N VAL A 542 -5.99 25.68 0.08
CA VAL A 542 -4.62 25.76 -0.45
C VAL A 542 -3.52 25.62 0.62
N PHE A 543 -3.85 25.49 1.91
CA PHE A 543 -2.85 25.31 2.98
C PHE A 543 -3.35 24.33 4.04
N VAL A 544 -2.57 23.28 4.30
CA VAL A 544 -2.95 22.20 5.23
C VAL A 544 -2.26 22.33 6.57
N GLY A 545 -3.05 22.28 7.64
CA GLY A 545 -2.56 22.23 9.03
C GLY A 545 -2.29 20.84 9.59
N ALA A 546 -2.59 19.78 8.84
CA ALA A 546 -2.41 18.38 9.26
C ALA A 546 -0.96 18.13 9.66
N GLY A 547 -0.69 17.58 10.84
CA GLY A 547 0.67 17.25 11.28
C GLY A 547 1.64 18.44 11.41
N LEU A 548 1.20 19.70 11.18
CA LEU A 548 2.07 20.87 11.31
C LEU A 548 2.11 21.40 12.75
N TYR A 549 0.97 21.30 13.45
CA TYR A 549 0.77 21.90 14.76
C TYR A 549 0.21 20.89 15.76
N ASP A 550 0.74 20.95 16.97
CA ASP A 550 0.39 20.03 18.05
C ASP A 550 -0.85 20.47 18.83
N SER A 551 -1.59 19.48 19.32
CA SER A 551 -2.70 19.68 20.27
C SER A 551 -2.38 18.99 21.59
N PHE A 552 -2.70 19.65 22.70
CA PHE A 552 -2.36 19.15 24.04
C PHE A 552 -3.60 19.10 24.94
N SER A 553 -3.64 18.12 25.83
CA SER A 553 -4.65 18.07 26.89
C SER A 553 -4.10 18.68 28.18
N GLY A 554 -4.95 19.41 28.90
CA GLY A 554 -4.67 19.99 30.21
C GLY A 554 -5.73 19.62 31.25
N CYS A 555 -5.34 19.56 32.52
CA CYS A 555 -6.23 19.36 33.66
C CYS A 555 -6.45 20.68 34.38
N LEU A 556 -7.70 21.06 34.61
CA LEU A 556 -8.03 22.33 35.26
C LEU A 556 -7.87 22.25 36.79
N ALA A 557 -8.15 21.09 37.38
CA ALA A 557 -7.92 20.83 38.80
C ALA A 557 -6.45 21.05 39.21
N ASP A 558 -5.49 20.62 38.37
CA ASP A 558 -4.05 20.80 38.57
C ASP A 558 -3.59 22.27 38.62
N ASP A 559 -4.39 23.23 38.13
CA ASP A 559 -4.05 24.66 38.20
C ASP A 559 -4.89 25.42 39.25
N THR A 560 -5.75 24.70 39.99
CA THR A 560 -6.67 25.26 40.98
C THR A 560 -6.59 24.60 42.36
N ASP A 561 -5.76 23.58 42.53
CA ASP A 561 -5.47 22.92 43.79
C ASP A 561 -4.28 23.58 44.54
N ASP A 562 -3.93 23.00 45.70
CA ASP A 562 -2.97 23.59 46.64
C ASP A 562 -1.51 23.11 46.41
N ASP A 563 -1.22 22.42 45.31
CA ASP A 563 0.14 21.94 45.02
C ASP A 563 0.64 22.21 43.59
N SER A 564 1.82 21.66 43.27
CA SER A 564 2.50 21.85 41.97
C SER A 564 3.31 20.60 41.57
N LYS A 565 3.05 19.48 42.24
CA LYS A 565 3.93 18.30 42.32
C LYS A 565 3.30 17.08 41.64
N GLY A 566 1.97 16.97 41.63
CA GLY A 566 1.23 15.85 41.06
C GLY A 566 1.03 14.64 41.99
N PRO A 567 0.44 13.54 41.50
CA PRO A 567 0.12 13.24 40.10
C PRO A 567 -1.03 14.10 39.55
N SER A 568 -1.20 14.12 38.22
CA SER A 568 -2.30 14.88 37.61
C SER A 568 -3.66 14.33 38.04
N HIS A 569 -4.60 15.21 38.42
CA HIS A 569 -5.97 14.81 38.83
C HIS A 569 -6.73 14.15 37.69
N CYS A 570 -6.47 14.56 36.46
CA CYS A 570 -7.14 14.04 35.28
C CYS A 570 -6.39 12.84 34.65
N ASP A 571 -5.21 12.49 35.16
CA ASP A 571 -4.35 11.41 34.66
C ASP A 571 -3.40 10.90 35.77
N PRO A 572 -3.87 10.02 36.66
CA PRO A 572 -3.11 9.57 37.83
C PRO A 572 -1.78 8.87 37.50
N ASP A 573 -1.65 8.32 36.28
CA ASP A 573 -0.42 7.67 35.79
C ASP A 573 0.67 8.69 35.44
N GLN A 574 0.31 9.97 35.31
CA GLN A 574 1.27 11.06 35.10
C GLN A 574 1.78 11.57 36.45
N PRO A 575 3.06 11.33 36.79
CA PRO A 575 3.60 11.65 38.13
C PRO A 575 3.75 13.15 38.39
N LYS A 576 3.49 13.99 37.38
CA LYS A 576 3.53 15.45 37.47
C LYS A 576 2.22 16.01 36.97
N GLU A 577 1.79 17.12 37.54
CA GLU A 577 0.67 17.90 37.03
C GLU A 577 0.79 18.23 35.54
N ARG A 578 -0.38 18.26 34.91
CA ARG A 578 -0.61 18.52 33.50
C ARG A 578 -1.61 19.67 33.36
N GLY A 579 -1.40 20.77 34.07
CA GLY A 579 -2.22 21.98 34.03
C GLY A 579 -2.54 22.54 32.64
N VAL A 580 -3.63 23.31 32.54
CA VAL A 580 -4.09 24.02 31.33
C VAL A 580 -3.08 25.05 30.84
N PHE A 581 -2.37 25.78 31.72
CA PHE A 581 -1.37 26.76 31.29
C PHE A 581 -0.19 26.11 30.59
N ARG A 582 0.22 24.92 31.05
CA ARG A 582 1.24 24.11 30.39
C ARG A 582 0.77 23.67 29.00
N ALA A 583 -0.48 23.22 28.87
CA ALA A 583 -1.04 22.80 27.59
C ALA A 583 -1.05 23.97 26.59
N MET A 584 -1.55 25.15 26.99
CA MET A 584 -1.62 26.33 26.12
C MET A 584 -0.23 26.82 25.66
N ARG A 585 0.78 26.86 26.55
CA ARG A 585 2.16 27.20 26.15
C ARG A 585 2.73 26.24 25.12
N LYS A 586 2.42 24.94 25.24
CA LYS A 586 2.85 23.95 24.26
C LYS A 586 2.15 24.14 22.91
N VAL A 587 0.86 24.47 22.87
CA VAL A 587 0.16 24.84 21.63
C VAL A 587 0.82 26.05 20.97
N TYR A 588 1.12 27.10 21.75
CA TYR A 588 1.84 28.29 21.26
C TYR A 588 3.25 27.98 20.76
N ALA A 589 3.98 27.08 21.42
CA ALA A 589 5.28 26.63 20.92
C ALA A 589 5.16 25.87 19.59
N GLY A 590 4.06 25.14 19.38
CA GLY A 590 3.75 24.44 18.13
C GLY A 590 3.69 25.37 16.92
N PHE A 591 3.40 26.67 17.11
CA PHE A 591 3.50 27.67 16.03
C PHE A 591 4.90 27.73 15.39
N TYR A 592 5.95 27.31 16.11
CA TYR A 592 7.32 27.28 15.65
C TYR A 592 7.84 25.84 15.41
N ASN A 593 6.95 24.88 15.12
CA ASN A 593 7.36 23.57 14.62
C ASN A 593 8.07 23.70 13.27
N LEU A 594 9.06 22.84 13.01
CA LEU A 594 9.91 22.94 11.82
C LEU A 594 9.08 22.88 10.53
N ASN A 595 8.23 21.86 10.40
CA ASN A 595 7.35 21.68 9.24
C ASN A 595 6.36 22.85 9.09
N ALA A 596 5.83 23.40 10.20
CA ALA A 596 4.94 24.57 10.15
C ALA A 596 5.63 25.84 9.63
N VAL A 597 6.91 26.04 9.97
CA VAL A 597 7.70 27.17 9.45
C VAL A 597 8.07 26.96 7.99
N ILE A 598 8.54 25.75 7.61
CA ILE A 598 8.86 25.41 6.22
C ILE A 598 7.64 25.63 5.33
N GLU A 599 6.46 25.18 5.75
CA GLU A 599 5.25 25.31 4.94
C GLU A 599 4.87 26.77 4.72
N ARG A 600 4.90 27.61 5.76
CA ARG A 600 4.65 29.05 5.60
C ARG A 600 5.66 29.71 4.67
N LEU A 601 6.93 29.31 4.71
CA LEU A 601 7.96 29.80 3.80
C LEU A 601 7.70 29.37 2.35
N ARG A 602 7.26 28.14 2.11
CA ARG A 602 6.89 27.64 0.77
C ARG A 602 5.82 28.51 0.12
N HIS A 603 4.82 28.94 0.89
CA HIS A 603 3.76 29.83 0.43
C HIS A 603 4.11 31.33 0.47
N GLY A 604 5.32 31.70 0.90
CA GLY A 604 5.74 33.10 1.03
C GLY A 604 4.95 33.89 2.08
N ILE A 605 4.48 33.23 3.14
CA ILE A 605 3.67 33.85 4.19
C ILE A 605 4.55 34.61 5.18
N GLU A 606 4.26 35.90 5.33
CA GLU A 606 4.85 36.78 6.33
C GLU A 606 4.37 36.41 7.75
N GLU A 607 5.29 36.08 8.66
CA GLU A 607 4.95 35.64 10.03
C GLU A 607 4.08 36.67 10.78
N SER A 608 4.30 37.97 10.53
CA SER A 608 3.56 39.06 11.18
C SER A 608 2.05 39.10 10.84
N GLY A 609 1.63 38.45 9.76
CA GLY A 609 0.24 38.35 9.33
C GLY A 609 -0.50 37.12 9.86
N VAL A 610 0.19 36.26 10.63
CA VAL A 610 -0.35 34.98 11.13
C VAL A 610 -0.36 34.95 12.66
N GLY A 611 -1.40 34.36 13.24
CA GLY A 611 -1.53 34.16 14.68
C GLY A 611 -1.90 32.74 15.05
N MET A 612 -1.83 32.42 16.34
CA MET A 612 -2.26 31.14 16.92
C MET A 612 -3.37 31.36 17.94
N ALA A 613 -4.62 31.12 17.54
CA ALA A 613 -5.75 31.00 18.46
C ALA A 613 -5.81 29.55 18.98
N ILE A 614 -6.69 29.30 19.95
CA ILE A 614 -6.80 27.97 20.57
C ILE A 614 -8.26 27.55 20.64
N LEU A 615 -8.61 26.47 19.92
CA LEU A 615 -9.90 25.78 20.04
C LEU A 615 -9.88 24.88 21.28
N VAL A 616 -10.91 24.96 22.12
CA VAL A 616 -10.98 24.24 23.40
C VAL A 616 -12.28 23.46 23.52
N HIS A 617 -12.17 22.17 23.77
CA HIS A 617 -13.29 21.26 24.05
C HIS A 617 -12.84 20.13 24.98
N HIS A 618 -13.75 19.36 25.59
CA HIS A 618 -13.33 18.18 26.35
C HIS A 618 -12.68 17.13 25.45
N SER A 619 -11.63 16.48 25.95
CA SER A 619 -11.05 15.32 25.27
C SER A 619 -11.97 14.10 25.33
N TYR A 620 -11.69 13.13 24.48
CA TYR A 620 -12.28 11.79 24.51
C TYR A 620 -11.23 10.89 25.15
N PRO A 621 -11.42 10.45 26.40
CA PRO A 621 -10.57 9.44 27.02
C PRO A 621 -10.67 8.12 26.26
N ASP A 622 -9.57 7.38 26.19
CA ASP A 622 -9.49 6.14 25.41
C ASP A 622 -10.54 5.11 25.85
N GLU A 623 -10.90 5.09 27.14
CA GLU A 623 -11.85 4.13 27.73
C GLU A 623 -13.30 4.34 27.27
N ILE A 624 -13.61 5.49 26.67
CA ILE A 624 -14.96 5.78 26.15
C ILE A 624 -15.02 5.77 24.62
N GLU A 625 -13.92 5.47 23.95
CA GLU A 625 -13.89 5.32 22.49
C GLU A 625 -14.16 3.87 22.14
N ALA A 626 -15.25 3.62 21.41
CA ALA A 626 -15.54 2.30 20.83
C ALA A 626 -14.98 2.18 19.41
N ALA A 627 -14.93 3.30 18.69
CA ALA A 627 -14.20 3.40 17.43
C ALA A 627 -13.69 4.81 17.18
N ASN A 628 -12.56 4.90 16.49
CA ASN A 628 -11.96 6.14 16.02
C ASN A 628 -11.82 6.09 14.50
N GLY A 629 -12.05 7.20 13.80
CA GLY A 629 -12.02 7.17 12.34
C GLY A 629 -11.81 8.50 11.63
N VAL A 630 -11.41 8.39 10.37
CA VAL A 630 -11.26 9.50 9.41
C VAL A 630 -12.01 9.16 8.14
N ALA A 631 -12.75 10.11 7.58
CA ALA A 631 -13.44 9.96 6.32
C ALA A 631 -13.04 11.03 5.32
N THR A 632 -12.76 10.63 4.08
CA THR A 632 -12.51 11.56 2.96
C THR A 632 -13.70 11.48 2.01
N SER A 633 -14.39 12.60 1.79
CA SER A 633 -15.62 12.67 1.02
C SER A 633 -15.48 13.63 -0.14
N ARG A 634 -15.50 13.10 -1.36
CA ARG A 634 -15.36 13.84 -2.60
C ARG A 634 -16.70 13.99 -3.31
N THR A 635 -16.98 15.21 -3.72
CA THR A 635 -18.06 15.49 -4.66
C THR A 635 -17.54 15.43 -6.09
N SER A 636 -18.20 14.68 -6.97
CA SER A 636 -17.88 14.64 -8.40
C SER A 636 -19.11 14.97 -9.23
N GLY A 637 -18.97 15.99 -10.07
CA GLY A 637 -20.09 16.65 -10.75
C GLY A 637 -21.18 17.13 -9.78
N ALA A 638 -22.38 17.36 -10.30
CA ALA A 638 -23.51 17.82 -9.50
C ALA A 638 -24.20 16.69 -8.69
N ASN A 639 -23.93 15.41 -8.99
CA ASN A 639 -24.83 14.32 -8.64
C ASN A 639 -24.24 13.18 -7.80
N TYR A 640 -22.92 13.14 -7.55
CA TYR A 640 -22.29 11.99 -6.89
C TYR A 640 -21.45 12.41 -5.68
N LEU A 641 -21.57 11.60 -4.63
CA LEU A 641 -20.70 11.62 -3.46
C LEU A 641 -19.96 10.28 -3.36
N TYR A 642 -18.65 10.36 -3.22
CA TYR A 642 -17.76 9.23 -2.94
C TYR A 642 -17.12 9.49 -1.58
N THR A 643 -17.19 8.53 -0.66
CA THR A 643 -16.61 8.68 0.67
C THR A 643 -15.85 7.43 1.08
N ASP A 644 -14.59 7.59 1.47
CA ASP A 644 -13.78 6.53 2.05
C ASP A 644 -13.71 6.73 3.56
N MET A 645 -14.30 5.80 4.31
CA MET A 645 -14.25 5.77 5.77
C MET A 645 -13.17 4.79 6.22
N VAL A 646 -12.26 5.27 7.06
CA VAL A 646 -11.20 4.45 7.66
C VAL A 646 -11.42 4.44 9.17
N SER A 647 -11.61 3.24 9.75
CA SER A 647 -12.04 3.05 11.15
C SER A 647 -11.07 2.14 11.92
N GLN A 648 -10.87 2.41 13.20
CA GLN A 648 -10.19 1.52 14.14
C GLN A 648 -11.03 1.23 15.36
N VAL A 649 -10.83 0.02 15.91
CA VAL A 649 -11.43 -0.43 17.17
C VAL A 649 -10.79 0.35 18.32
N ASP A 650 -11.61 0.80 19.25
CA ASP A 650 -11.22 1.60 20.42
C ASP A 650 -10.55 2.94 20.02
N ALA A 651 -9.64 3.43 20.87
CA ALA A 651 -8.89 4.67 20.66
C ALA A 651 -7.66 4.52 19.75
N GLU A 652 -7.47 3.35 19.13
CA GLU A 652 -6.33 3.10 18.24
C GLU A 652 -6.33 4.10 17.08
N SER A 653 -5.12 4.52 16.72
CA SER A 653 -4.97 5.55 15.70
C SER A 653 -5.19 4.97 14.31
N VAL A 654 -6.14 5.55 13.56
CA VAL A 654 -6.30 5.24 12.12
C VAL A 654 -5.19 5.83 11.26
N THR A 655 -4.57 6.92 11.73
CA THR A 655 -3.57 7.66 10.95
C THR A 655 -2.17 7.15 11.18
N ASN A 656 -1.90 6.58 12.35
CA ASN A 656 -0.60 6.05 12.79
C ASN A 656 -0.81 4.80 13.68
N PRO A 657 -1.27 3.68 13.12
CA PRO A 657 -1.56 2.47 13.88
C PRO A 657 -0.31 1.91 14.58
N SER A 658 -0.47 1.49 15.84
CA SER A 658 0.56 0.80 16.61
C SER A 658 0.64 -0.69 16.27
N GLY A 659 1.82 -1.30 16.39
CA GLY A 659 2.00 -2.76 16.38
C GLY A 659 1.50 -3.49 15.13
N GLY A 660 1.50 -2.84 13.95
CA GLY A 660 0.96 -3.41 12.72
C GLY A 660 -0.57 -3.46 12.66
N SER A 661 -1.28 -2.68 13.48
CA SER A 661 -2.75 -2.56 13.39
C SER A 661 -3.16 -2.07 12.00
N GLN A 662 -4.20 -2.69 11.45
CA GLN A 662 -4.81 -2.30 10.19
C GLN A 662 -6.22 -1.80 10.46
N PRO A 663 -6.57 -0.63 9.88
CA PRO A 663 -7.92 -0.12 9.97
C PRO A 663 -8.88 -0.95 9.12
N GLU A 664 -10.15 -0.83 9.45
CA GLU A 664 -11.20 -1.10 8.48
C GLU A 664 -11.22 0.03 7.44
N ILE A 665 -11.51 -0.31 6.18
CA ILE A 665 -11.81 0.64 5.11
C ILE A 665 -13.19 0.31 4.56
N MET A 666 -14.09 1.28 4.61
CA MET A 666 -15.46 1.20 4.10
C MET A 666 -15.69 2.30 3.05
N GLU A 667 -16.05 1.88 1.84
CA GLU A 667 -16.41 2.77 0.75
C GLU A 667 -17.91 3.05 0.74
N LEU A 668 -18.26 4.32 0.66
CA LEU A 668 -19.61 4.82 0.54
C LEU A 668 -19.75 5.49 -0.82
N PHE A 669 -20.69 4.99 -1.63
CA PHE A 669 -21.07 5.64 -2.88
C PHE A 669 -22.52 6.07 -2.84
N ARG A 670 -22.78 7.33 -3.19
CA ARG A 670 -24.14 7.86 -3.22
C ARG A 670 -24.38 8.82 -4.38
N PRO A 671 -25.14 8.37 -5.39
CA PRO A 671 -25.88 9.28 -6.25
C PRO A 671 -26.90 10.06 -5.40
N ARG A 672 -27.01 11.37 -5.62
CA ARG A 672 -27.96 12.23 -4.89
C ARG A 672 -29.43 11.82 -5.09
N SER A 673 -29.74 11.09 -6.15
CA SER A 673 -31.07 10.52 -6.41
C SER A 673 -31.40 9.31 -5.52
N TRP A 674 -30.43 8.75 -4.79
CA TRP A 674 -30.61 7.56 -3.96
C TRP A 674 -30.92 7.92 -2.50
N ALA A 675 -31.80 7.11 -1.90
CA ALA A 675 -32.24 7.28 -0.52
C ALA A 675 -31.19 6.82 0.52
N GLN A 676 -30.32 5.87 0.16
CA GLN A 676 -29.29 5.28 1.02
C GLN A 676 -27.94 5.24 0.31
N ASN A 677 -26.87 5.13 1.08
CA ASN A 677 -25.52 4.94 0.55
C ASN A 677 -25.33 3.48 0.14
N SER A 678 -24.66 3.25 -0.98
CA SER A 678 -24.09 1.95 -1.29
C SER A 678 -22.83 1.77 -0.46
N LEU A 679 -22.79 0.74 0.37
CA LEU A 679 -21.66 0.40 1.23
C LEU A 679 -20.84 -0.72 0.60
N THR A 680 -19.53 -0.54 0.55
CA THR A 680 -18.58 -1.55 0.05
C THR A 680 -17.46 -1.70 1.07
N HIS A 681 -17.41 -2.84 1.74
CA HIS A 681 -16.33 -3.15 2.67
C HIS A 681 -15.06 -3.47 1.88
N ARG A 682 -13.99 -2.70 2.08
CA ARG A 682 -12.73 -2.79 1.31
C ARG A 682 -11.62 -3.49 2.04
N GLN A 683 -11.57 -3.28 3.35
CA GLN A 683 -10.56 -3.86 4.19
C GLN A 683 -11.15 -4.07 5.57
N ARG A 684 -10.97 -5.26 6.12
CA ARG A 684 -11.33 -5.57 7.49
C ARG A 684 -10.20 -5.14 8.42
N SER A 685 -10.52 -4.66 9.61
CA SER A 685 -9.48 -4.47 10.62
C SER A 685 -8.91 -5.79 11.12
N ASN A 686 -7.58 -5.89 11.22
CA ASN A 686 -6.90 -7.05 11.81
C ASN A 686 -7.04 -7.15 13.33
N ARG A 687 -7.62 -6.12 13.99
CA ARG A 687 -7.93 -6.11 15.43
C ARG A 687 -9.28 -6.76 15.76
N LEU A 688 -10.12 -6.98 14.76
CA LEU A 688 -11.41 -7.63 14.97
C LEU A 688 -11.24 -9.13 15.17
N LEU A 689 -11.93 -9.70 16.15
CA LEU A 689 -12.01 -11.16 16.35
C LEU A 689 -12.69 -11.84 15.16
N LEU A 690 -12.18 -13.01 14.77
CA LEU A 690 -12.75 -13.80 13.66
C LEU A 690 -14.24 -14.08 13.86
N GLY A 691 -15.08 -13.63 12.92
CA GLY A 691 -16.54 -13.68 12.97
C GLY A 691 -17.22 -12.35 13.31
N ILE A 692 -16.44 -11.32 13.62
CA ILE A 692 -16.87 -9.91 13.60
C ILE A 692 -16.31 -9.29 12.33
N ASP A 693 -17.19 -8.75 11.48
CA ASP A 693 -16.81 -8.30 10.14
C ASP A 693 -16.55 -6.80 10.05
N THR A 694 -17.11 -6.00 10.97
CA THR A 694 -17.03 -4.54 10.95
C THR A 694 -16.64 -3.92 12.29
N VAL A 695 -16.00 -2.76 12.27
CA VAL A 695 -15.58 -2.00 13.46
C VAL A 695 -16.78 -1.37 14.18
N MET A 696 -17.76 -0.90 13.42
CA MET A 696 -18.98 -0.28 13.93
C MET A 696 -20.20 -1.16 13.65
N GLU A 697 -21.38 -0.74 14.12
CA GLU A 697 -22.62 -1.51 13.97
C GLU A 697 -23.08 -1.52 12.50
N TRP A 698 -23.12 -2.72 11.92
CA TRP A 698 -23.53 -2.90 10.53
C TRP A 698 -25.06 -2.98 10.39
N GLU A 699 -25.72 -2.22 9.50
CA GLU A 699 -25.20 -1.16 8.60
C GLU A 699 -25.49 0.27 9.11
N ASP A 700 -26.15 0.38 10.27
CA ASP A 700 -26.78 1.61 10.74
C ASP A 700 -25.77 2.74 10.99
N ASP A 701 -24.63 2.45 11.62
CA ASP A 701 -23.62 3.48 11.91
C ASP A 701 -23.03 4.07 10.62
N TYR A 702 -22.73 3.22 9.64
CA TYR A 702 -22.15 3.62 8.36
C TYR A 702 -23.14 4.44 7.54
N GLN A 703 -24.41 4.03 7.49
CA GLN A 703 -25.46 4.83 6.84
C GLN A 703 -25.65 6.18 7.53
N TYR A 704 -25.59 6.22 8.86
CA TYR A 704 -25.74 7.44 9.63
C TYR A 704 -24.61 8.43 9.35
N PHE A 705 -23.34 7.99 9.42
CA PHE A 705 -22.20 8.82 9.04
C PHE A 705 -22.27 9.27 7.58
N GLY A 706 -22.58 8.37 6.65
CA GLY A 706 -22.74 8.70 5.23
C GLY A 706 -23.76 9.80 4.97
N ASN A 707 -24.90 9.78 5.69
CA ASN A 707 -25.90 10.85 5.65
C ASN A 707 -25.37 12.17 6.20
N MET A 708 -24.63 12.15 7.33
CA MET A 708 -24.03 13.37 7.88
C MET A 708 -23.00 13.97 6.92
N PHE A 709 -22.12 13.16 6.32
CA PHE A 709 -21.12 13.64 5.37
C PHE A 709 -21.76 14.30 4.14
N LEU A 710 -22.85 13.73 3.60
CA LEU A 710 -23.60 14.35 2.52
C LEU A 710 -24.16 15.72 2.92
N ASN A 711 -24.84 15.79 4.07
CA ASN A 711 -25.45 17.03 4.55
C ASN A 711 -24.40 18.13 4.79
N LEU A 712 -23.26 17.76 5.39
CA LEU A 712 -22.16 18.68 5.64
C LEU A 712 -21.51 19.16 4.34
N ASN A 713 -21.31 18.27 3.35
CA ASN A 713 -20.85 18.68 2.02
C ASN A 713 -21.79 19.70 1.36
N ASP A 714 -23.10 19.47 1.45
CA ASP A 714 -24.10 20.37 0.87
C ASP A 714 -24.15 21.73 1.56
N ALA A 715 -24.12 21.74 2.89
CA ALA A 715 -24.06 22.97 3.69
C ALA A 715 -22.76 23.75 3.44
N PHE A 716 -21.63 23.05 3.33
CA PHE A 716 -20.33 23.67 3.06
C PHE A 716 -20.31 24.33 1.67
N LYS A 717 -20.82 23.63 0.64
CA LYS A 717 -20.97 24.18 -0.71
C LYS A 717 -21.92 25.37 -0.76
N ALA A 718 -23.03 25.34 -0.03
CA ALA A 718 -23.96 26.47 0.04
C ALA A 718 -23.31 27.72 0.65
N GLN A 719 -22.40 27.56 1.61
CA GLN A 719 -21.64 28.64 2.23
C GLN A 719 -20.52 29.19 1.34
N SER A 720 -20.09 28.42 0.33
CA SER A 720 -18.99 28.75 -0.57
C SER A 720 -19.34 28.42 -2.02
N ALA A 721 -20.37 29.09 -2.55
CA ALA A 721 -20.96 28.79 -3.87
C ALA A 721 -20.00 28.95 -5.07
N GLU A 722 -18.84 29.59 -4.86
CA GLU A 722 -17.78 29.71 -5.87
C GLU A 722 -16.87 28.48 -5.94
N LEU A 723 -16.95 27.58 -4.96
CA LEU A 723 -16.20 26.32 -4.95
C LEU A 723 -16.87 25.30 -5.90
N GLY A 724 -16.07 24.73 -6.80
CA GLY A 724 -16.51 23.71 -7.76
C GLY A 724 -16.65 22.31 -7.13
N GLU A 725 -15.93 21.35 -7.67
CA GLU A 725 -15.70 20.10 -6.95
C GLU A 725 -14.91 20.38 -5.67
N THR A 726 -15.21 19.62 -4.62
CA THR A 726 -14.57 19.76 -3.31
C THR A 726 -14.42 18.38 -2.70
N THR A 727 -13.34 18.21 -1.96
CA THR A 727 -13.07 17.07 -1.10
C THR A 727 -13.03 17.56 0.34
N LEU A 728 -13.86 16.99 1.20
CA LEU A 728 -13.89 17.29 2.63
C LEU A 728 -13.37 16.09 3.40
N GLU A 729 -12.56 16.36 4.42
CA GLU A 729 -12.11 15.36 5.38
C GLU A 729 -12.81 15.57 6.72
N PHE A 730 -13.20 14.47 7.34
CA PHE A 730 -13.87 14.44 8.64
C PHE A 730 -13.08 13.54 9.60
N GLU A 731 -12.82 14.03 10.81
CA GLU A 731 -12.44 13.14 11.92
C GLU A 731 -13.69 12.81 12.75
N TYR A 732 -13.96 11.52 12.94
CA TYR A 732 -15.13 11.04 13.66
C TYR A 732 -14.78 10.01 14.75
N LYS A 733 -15.72 9.78 15.65
CA LYS A 733 -15.64 8.78 16.72
C LYS A 733 -16.99 8.12 16.96
N LYS A 734 -16.98 6.85 17.36
CA LYS A 734 -18.08 6.17 18.04
C LYS A 734 -17.70 6.04 19.51
N LEU A 735 -18.56 6.53 20.40
CA LEU A 735 -18.37 6.37 21.84
C LEU A 735 -18.97 5.07 22.34
N THR A 736 -18.51 4.58 23.49
CA THR A 736 -19.04 3.35 24.13
C THR A 736 -20.51 3.45 24.54
N ASP A 737 -21.06 4.66 24.65
CA ASP A 737 -22.49 4.92 24.85
C ASP A 737 -23.31 4.93 23.54
N GLY A 738 -22.68 4.62 22.40
CA GLY A 738 -23.29 4.55 21.07
C GLY A 738 -23.35 5.88 20.32
N LYS A 739 -22.88 6.99 20.88
CA LYS A 739 -22.91 8.29 20.18
C LYS A 739 -21.90 8.33 19.04
N LEU A 740 -22.36 8.80 17.88
CA LEU A 740 -21.55 9.07 16.69
C LEU A 740 -21.23 10.57 16.63
N ILE A 741 -19.94 10.91 16.66
CA ILE A 741 -19.45 12.28 16.79
C ILE A 741 -18.54 12.63 15.62
N ILE A 742 -18.69 13.83 15.07
CA ILE A 742 -17.70 14.44 14.16
C ILE A 742 -17.00 15.56 14.94
N LYS A 743 -15.68 15.44 15.10
CA LYS A 743 -14.87 16.36 15.92
C LYS A 743 -14.02 17.33 15.08
N GLN A 744 -13.91 17.10 13.78
CA GLN A 744 -13.21 18.00 12.88
C GLN A 744 -13.77 17.87 11.47
N LEU A 745 -13.76 18.97 10.75
CA LEU A 745 -14.02 19.07 9.31
C LEU A 745 -13.00 20.02 8.71
N ARG A 746 -12.47 19.65 7.54
CA ARG A 746 -11.65 20.56 6.72
C ARG A 746 -11.83 20.27 5.24
N GLN A 747 -11.57 21.27 4.41
CA GLN A 747 -11.39 21.08 2.98
C GLN A 747 -9.98 20.52 2.74
N VAL A 748 -9.89 19.46 1.93
CA VAL A 748 -8.61 18.95 1.41
C VAL A 748 -8.23 19.81 0.20
N PRO A 749 -7.05 20.44 0.17
CA PRO A 749 -6.59 21.17 -1.01
C PRO A 749 -6.50 20.25 -2.23
N GLU A 750 -6.93 20.76 -3.38
CA GLU A 750 -6.72 20.07 -4.65
C GLU A 750 -5.25 20.25 -5.06
N ALA A 751 -4.65 19.19 -5.62
CA ALA A 751 -3.22 19.08 -5.86
C ALA A 751 -2.60 20.38 -6.44
N GLU A 752 -1.59 20.87 -5.74
CA GLU A 752 -0.88 22.09 -6.12
C GLU A 752 0.00 21.85 -7.34
N GLY A 753 -0.23 22.65 -8.37
CA GLY A 753 0.61 22.68 -9.55
C GLY A 753 0.22 23.82 -10.47
N ARG A 754 1.20 24.50 -11.03
CA ARG A 754 0.93 25.44 -12.12
C ARG A 754 0.58 24.61 -13.35
N PRO A 755 -0.56 24.85 -14.02
CA PRO A 755 -0.92 24.09 -15.21
C PRO A 755 0.18 24.27 -16.26
N ALA A 756 0.73 23.16 -16.73
CA ALA A 756 1.78 23.20 -17.73
C ALA A 756 1.25 23.70 -19.08
N ALA A 757 2.03 24.55 -19.75
CA ALA A 757 1.68 25.05 -21.09
C ALA A 757 1.88 23.97 -22.19
N GLY A 758 2.66 22.94 -21.91
CA GLY A 758 2.94 21.81 -22.81
C GLY A 758 3.41 20.59 -22.03
N ILE A 759 3.89 19.57 -22.76
CA ILE A 759 4.48 18.37 -22.17
C ILE A 759 5.99 18.57 -22.00
N ALA A 760 6.52 18.15 -20.87
CA ALA A 760 7.94 17.96 -20.64
C ALA A 760 8.32 16.55 -21.12
N LEU A 761 8.87 16.45 -22.34
CA LEU A 761 9.40 15.20 -22.86
C LEU A 761 10.74 14.94 -22.18
N VAL A 762 10.85 13.80 -21.49
CA VAL A 762 12.07 13.33 -20.83
C VAL A 762 12.55 12.06 -21.52
N ASN A 763 13.83 12.03 -21.86
CA ASN A 763 14.43 10.89 -22.53
C ASN A 763 14.61 9.73 -21.57
N THR A 764 13.92 8.62 -21.88
CA THR A 764 14.14 7.32 -21.26
C THR A 764 14.24 6.30 -22.40
N PRO A 765 15.38 5.59 -22.56
CA PRO A 765 15.51 4.58 -23.59
C PRO A 765 14.38 3.56 -23.51
N THR A 766 13.55 3.50 -24.54
CA THR A 766 12.31 2.73 -24.53
C THR A 766 12.38 1.59 -25.54
N ASN A 767 12.10 0.36 -25.11
CA ASN A 767 11.89 -0.76 -26.02
C ASN A 767 10.42 -0.81 -26.45
N LEU A 768 10.13 -0.95 -27.74
CA LEU A 768 8.77 -1.10 -28.27
C LEU A 768 8.64 -2.38 -29.10
N LYS A 769 7.52 -3.07 -28.93
CA LYS A 769 7.10 -4.22 -29.74
C LYS A 769 5.68 -4.02 -30.28
N ILE A 770 5.32 -4.79 -31.30
CA ILE A 770 3.96 -4.75 -31.86
C ILE A 770 2.99 -5.43 -30.90
N PHE A 771 1.91 -4.72 -30.58
CA PHE A 771 0.78 -5.26 -29.83
C PHE A 771 0.01 -6.26 -30.70
N GLN A 772 0.12 -7.53 -30.36
CA GLN A 772 -0.58 -8.63 -31.02
C GLN A 772 -1.91 -8.91 -30.32
N GLY A 773 -2.79 -7.91 -30.36
CA GLY A 773 -4.15 -7.94 -29.81
C GLY A 773 -5.21 -7.61 -30.86
N GLU A 774 -6.41 -7.22 -30.41
CA GLU A 774 -7.55 -6.94 -31.30
C GLU A 774 -7.33 -5.70 -32.19
N SER A 775 -6.40 -4.82 -31.82
CA SER A 775 -6.02 -3.64 -32.61
C SER A 775 -5.31 -4.06 -33.91
N GLY A 776 -5.75 -3.51 -35.04
CA GLY A 776 -5.20 -3.83 -36.37
C GLY A 776 -5.76 -5.14 -36.96
N THR A 777 -5.21 -5.53 -38.11
CA THR A 777 -5.52 -6.82 -38.75
C THR A 777 -4.37 -7.81 -38.52
N LEU A 778 -4.64 -9.11 -38.59
CA LEU A 778 -3.58 -10.13 -38.47
C LEU A 778 -2.43 -9.90 -39.46
N PHE A 779 -2.75 -9.62 -40.73
CA PHE A 779 -1.76 -9.33 -41.77
C PHE A 779 -1.02 -8.01 -41.51
N GLY A 780 -1.72 -6.98 -41.03
CA GLY A 780 -1.09 -5.73 -40.60
C GLY A 780 -0.09 -5.97 -39.47
N ASN A 781 -0.49 -6.67 -38.41
CA ASN A 781 0.37 -7.02 -37.27
C ASN A 781 1.57 -7.89 -37.67
N HIS A 782 1.44 -8.69 -38.73
CA HIS A 782 2.53 -9.51 -39.27
C HIS A 782 3.49 -8.71 -40.17
N ARG A 783 2.98 -7.97 -41.16
CA ARG A 783 3.82 -7.19 -42.07
C ARG A 783 4.52 -6.03 -41.39
N LEU A 784 3.83 -5.36 -40.47
CA LEU A 784 4.37 -4.25 -39.66
C LEU A 784 5.14 -4.73 -38.44
N LYS A 785 5.27 -6.06 -38.25
CA LYS A 785 5.99 -6.65 -37.14
C LYS A 785 7.39 -6.04 -37.05
N SER A 786 7.68 -5.49 -35.88
CA SER A 786 8.91 -4.76 -35.64
C SER A 786 9.26 -4.77 -34.15
N LEU A 787 10.55 -4.58 -33.88
CA LEU A 787 11.13 -4.36 -32.57
C LEU A 787 11.92 -3.06 -32.63
N TRP A 788 11.74 -2.20 -31.64
CA TRP A 788 12.35 -0.89 -31.58
C TRP A 788 13.07 -0.71 -30.25
N LYS A 789 14.21 -0.02 -30.29
CA LYS A 789 14.77 0.67 -29.13
C LYS A 789 14.90 2.14 -29.51
N VAL A 790 14.25 3.03 -28.77
CA VAL A 790 14.11 4.45 -29.15
C VAL A 790 14.56 5.37 -28.04
N GLU A 791 15.08 6.52 -28.44
CA GLU A 791 15.46 7.64 -27.58
C GLU A 791 14.81 8.93 -28.09
N SER A 792 14.55 9.86 -27.18
CA SER A 792 14.07 11.21 -27.45
C SER A 792 15.07 12.26 -26.95
N ASP A 793 14.77 13.53 -27.16
CA ASP A 793 15.44 14.64 -26.47
C ASP A 793 14.67 15.04 -25.19
N ASN A 794 15.35 15.78 -24.32
CA ASN A 794 14.77 16.46 -23.17
C ASN A 794 14.27 17.83 -23.61
N ARG A 795 12.96 18.05 -23.72
CA ARG A 795 12.40 19.33 -24.18
C ARG A 795 10.92 19.55 -23.85
N TRP A 796 10.51 20.81 -23.79
CA TRP A 796 9.10 21.18 -23.86
C TRP A 796 8.53 20.95 -25.26
N THR A 797 7.35 20.32 -25.34
CA THR A 797 6.60 20.13 -26.59
C THR A 797 5.18 20.67 -26.42
N ASP A 798 4.72 21.47 -27.38
CA ASP A 798 3.32 21.90 -27.46
C ASP A 798 2.48 20.73 -28.02
N PRO A 799 1.55 20.12 -27.25
CA PRO A 799 0.76 18.98 -27.71
C PRO A 799 -0.27 19.36 -28.80
N THR A 800 -0.60 20.64 -28.95
CA THR A 800 -1.43 21.12 -30.06
C THR A 800 -0.62 21.30 -31.35
N LYS A 801 0.68 21.60 -31.13
CA LYS A 801 1.76 22.07 -32.00
C LYS A 801 3.00 21.18 -32.04
N PRO A 802 2.96 19.83 -32.01
CA PRO A 802 4.16 19.04 -31.76
C PRO A 802 5.18 19.31 -32.86
N GLY A 803 6.23 20.04 -32.52
CA GLY A 803 7.23 20.52 -33.47
C GLY A 803 8.43 19.60 -33.50
N GLY A 804 8.80 19.14 -34.69
CA GLY A 804 9.99 18.31 -34.90
C GLY A 804 9.80 16.85 -34.47
N ASN A 805 10.70 15.98 -34.95
CA ASN A 805 10.66 14.54 -34.66
C ASN A 805 10.66 14.30 -33.14
N MET A 806 9.84 13.33 -32.68
CA MET A 806 9.75 12.95 -31.26
C MET A 806 10.81 11.92 -30.87
N MET A 807 11.39 11.24 -31.86
CA MET A 807 12.49 10.30 -31.69
C MET A 807 13.78 10.88 -32.27
N THR A 808 14.83 10.93 -31.46
CA THR A 808 16.15 11.41 -31.88
C THR A 808 17.03 10.26 -32.36
N ALA A 809 16.84 9.06 -31.82
CA ALA A 809 17.50 7.83 -32.26
C ALA A 809 16.55 6.63 -32.19
N ALA A 810 16.73 5.68 -33.12
CA ALA A 810 16.04 4.40 -33.11
C ALA A 810 16.96 3.27 -33.57
N GLU A 811 16.87 2.12 -32.92
CA GLU A 811 17.30 0.82 -33.43
C GLU A 811 16.05 0.03 -33.81
N LEU A 812 15.82 -0.16 -35.11
CA LEU A 812 14.65 -0.83 -35.67
C LEU A 812 15.04 -2.18 -36.28
N GLN A 813 14.37 -3.25 -35.83
CA GLN A 813 14.29 -4.52 -36.55
C GLN A 813 12.92 -4.68 -37.18
N HIS A 814 12.86 -4.94 -38.49
CA HIS A 814 11.60 -5.02 -39.25
C HIS A 814 11.73 -5.96 -40.45
N ALA A 815 10.65 -6.60 -40.90
CA ALA A 815 10.68 -7.57 -42.00
C ALA A 815 9.80 -7.19 -43.21
N PRO A 816 10.07 -6.06 -43.91
CA PRO A 816 9.17 -5.53 -44.95
C PRO A 816 9.16 -6.35 -46.26
N GLN A 817 10.12 -7.25 -46.46
CA GLN A 817 10.30 -8.06 -47.68
C GLN A 817 10.63 -9.53 -47.36
N GLY A 818 9.97 -10.09 -46.35
CA GLY A 818 10.18 -11.49 -45.95
C GLY A 818 11.59 -11.79 -45.40
N ASN A 819 12.34 -10.77 -45.00
CA ASN A 819 13.64 -10.89 -44.34
C ASN A 819 13.79 -9.77 -43.30
N VAL A 820 14.33 -10.08 -42.12
CA VAL A 820 14.56 -9.09 -41.06
C VAL A 820 15.72 -8.17 -41.45
N ILE A 821 15.47 -6.87 -41.47
CA ILE A 821 16.45 -5.81 -41.65
C ILE A 821 16.64 -5.02 -40.36
N ASN A 822 17.85 -4.49 -40.17
CA ASN A 822 18.19 -3.61 -39.07
C ASN A 822 18.46 -2.19 -39.58
N ARG A 823 17.97 -1.20 -38.83
CA ARG A 823 18.23 0.23 -39.06
C ARG A 823 18.57 0.90 -37.74
N THR A 824 19.55 1.79 -37.77
CA THR A 824 19.99 2.53 -36.58
C THR A 824 20.12 4.01 -36.90
N GLY A 825 20.03 4.86 -35.88
CA GLY A 825 20.19 6.32 -35.99
C GLY A 825 18.87 7.07 -36.02
N SER A 826 18.91 8.37 -36.34
CA SER A 826 17.74 9.24 -36.27
C SER A 826 16.72 8.92 -37.37
N PRO A 827 15.43 8.70 -37.03
CA PRO A 827 14.37 8.57 -38.04
C PRO A 827 14.27 9.77 -38.98
N ALA A 828 14.65 10.97 -38.50
CA ALA A 828 14.63 12.21 -39.26
C ALA A 828 15.53 12.22 -40.50
N ILE A 829 16.57 11.38 -40.54
CA ILE A 829 17.53 11.29 -41.65
C ILE A 829 17.28 10.09 -42.56
N TRP A 830 16.23 9.30 -42.31
CA TRP A 830 15.91 8.16 -43.16
C TRP A 830 15.51 8.61 -44.58
N PRO A 831 15.70 7.75 -45.59
CA PRO A 831 15.33 8.07 -46.96
C PRO A 831 13.87 8.52 -47.10
N GLY A 832 13.68 9.74 -47.58
CA GLY A 832 12.35 10.33 -47.74
C GLY A 832 11.66 10.75 -46.43
N ALA A 833 12.41 10.81 -45.32
CA ALA A 833 11.90 11.21 -44.02
C ALA A 833 11.30 12.61 -44.04
N ARG A 834 10.11 12.75 -43.45
CA ARG A 834 9.46 14.03 -43.19
C ARG A 834 8.74 13.94 -41.85
N HIS A 835 8.65 15.08 -41.20
CA HIS A 835 7.92 15.24 -39.96
C HIS A 835 6.73 16.19 -40.20
N GLY A 836 5.62 15.96 -39.51
CA GLY A 836 4.45 16.83 -39.53
C GLY A 836 3.52 16.61 -38.35
N THR A 837 2.50 17.46 -38.28
CA THR A 837 1.39 17.33 -37.34
C THR A 837 0.14 16.88 -38.09
N LEU A 838 -0.53 15.86 -37.57
CA LEU A 838 -1.77 15.33 -38.14
C LEU A 838 -2.94 15.60 -37.19
N ASP A 839 -3.98 16.26 -37.68
CA ASP A 839 -5.26 16.44 -36.97
C ASP A 839 -6.30 15.49 -37.55
N LEU A 840 -6.80 14.58 -36.71
CA LEU A 840 -7.92 13.68 -37.03
C LEU A 840 -9.10 14.00 -36.12
N ASN A 841 -10.04 14.80 -36.63
CA ASN A 841 -11.27 15.19 -35.93
C ASN A 841 -11.03 15.83 -34.55
N GLY A 842 -10.03 16.72 -34.45
CA GLY A 842 -9.65 17.41 -33.21
C GLY A 842 -8.65 16.64 -32.35
N GLN A 843 -8.28 15.41 -32.73
CA GLN A 843 -7.19 14.67 -32.09
C GLN A 843 -5.87 14.94 -32.83
N ILE A 844 -4.90 15.50 -32.13
CA ILE A 844 -3.58 15.81 -32.65
C ILE A 844 -2.65 14.60 -32.52
N TYR A 845 -1.83 14.39 -33.55
CA TYR A 845 -0.74 13.42 -33.61
C TYR A 845 0.55 14.10 -34.07
N SER A 846 1.67 13.72 -33.46
CA SER A 846 2.98 13.86 -34.10
C SER A 846 3.11 12.76 -35.15
N GLN A 847 3.57 13.10 -36.36
CA GLN A 847 3.69 12.18 -37.48
C GLN A 847 5.09 12.24 -38.08
N ASP A 848 5.79 11.11 -38.05
CA ASP A 848 7.04 10.89 -38.79
C ASP A 848 6.74 9.93 -39.95
N LEU A 849 7.22 10.24 -41.16
CA LEU A 849 6.95 9.42 -42.34
C LEU A 849 8.18 9.28 -43.22
N TRP A 850 8.36 8.11 -43.85
CA TRP A 850 9.49 7.79 -44.71
C TRP A 850 9.10 6.78 -45.79
N ASN A 851 9.96 6.62 -46.81
CA ASN A 851 9.68 5.74 -47.95
C ASN A 851 10.70 4.61 -48.04
N TRP A 852 10.25 3.36 -47.95
CA TRP A 852 11.09 2.17 -48.12
C TRP A 852 10.44 1.12 -49.02
N PRO A 853 11.24 0.27 -49.68
CA PRO A 853 10.73 -0.91 -50.37
C PRO A 853 10.07 -1.89 -49.39
N SER A 854 8.93 -2.44 -49.80
CA SER A 854 8.29 -3.60 -49.16
C SER A 854 7.70 -4.52 -50.23
N ASP A 855 7.05 -5.61 -49.81
CA ASP A 855 6.24 -6.44 -50.71
C ASP A 855 5.14 -5.63 -51.44
N GLY A 856 4.67 -4.52 -50.85
CA GLY A 856 3.70 -3.60 -51.43
C GLY A 856 4.30 -2.57 -52.41
N GLY A 857 5.53 -2.80 -52.88
CA GLY A 857 6.29 -1.88 -53.72
C GLY A 857 6.94 -0.75 -52.92
N ASN A 858 6.96 0.47 -53.47
CA ASN A 858 7.48 1.62 -52.73
C ASN A 858 6.45 2.05 -51.67
N THR A 859 6.76 1.79 -50.41
CA THR A 859 5.81 1.92 -49.30
C THR A 859 6.11 3.17 -48.50
N THR A 860 5.07 3.94 -48.20
CA THR A 860 5.16 5.02 -47.23
C THR A 860 4.86 4.45 -45.85
N PHE A 861 5.86 4.45 -44.98
CA PHE A 861 5.69 4.12 -43.58
C PHE A 861 5.42 5.40 -42.78
N GLU A 862 4.56 5.32 -41.79
CA GLU A 862 4.26 6.45 -40.90
C GLU A 862 4.22 5.99 -39.45
N LEU A 863 4.89 6.72 -38.58
CA LEU A 863 4.81 6.58 -37.14
C LEU A 863 3.97 7.74 -36.60
N ARG A 864 2.87 7.43 -35.92
CA ARG A 864 1.96 8.43 -35.36
C ARG A 864 1.91 8.30 -33.86
N MET A 865 2.24 9.37 -33.14
CA MET A 865 2.13 9.45 -31.69
C MET A 865 0.95 10.33 -31.32
N LYS A 866 -0.05 9.77 -30.65
CA LYS A 866 -1.23 10.52 -30.21
C LYS A 866 -0.87 11.50 -29.10
N MET A 867 -1.04 12.81 -29.33
CA MET A 867 -0.77 13.83 -28.32
C MET A 867 -1.85 13.84 -27.21
N PRO A 868 -1.48 14.12 -25.95
CA PRO A 868 -2.45 14.27 -24.86
C PRO A 868 -3.31 15.53 -25.05
N THR A 869 -4.50 15.55 -24.44
CA THR A 869 -5.47 16.67 -24.52
C THR A 869 -5.54 17.48 -23.23
N GLY A 870 -6.14 18.68 -23.33
CA GLY A 870 -5.93 19.84 -22.46
C GLY A 870 -5.97 19.69 -20.94
N THR A 871 -6.65 18.71 -20.35
CA THR A 871 -6.65 18.53 -18.88
C THR A 871 -5.63 17.51 -18.39
N GLY A 872 -5.23 16.55 -19.22
CA GLY A 872 -4.36 15.45 -18.81
C GLY A 872 -2.92 15.90 -18.54
N TYR A 873 -2.32 16.62 -19.49
CA TYR A 873 -0.92 17.03 -19.36
C TYR A 873 -0.69 18.28 -18.51
N GLN A 874 -1.75 19.06 -18.21
CA GLN A 874 -1.61 20.28 -17.41
C GLN A 874 -1.24 19.97 -15.96
N LEU A 875 -1.77 18.86 -15.42
CA LEU A 875 -1.52 18.40 -14.05
C LEU A 875 -0.39 17.35 -14.00
N ASP A 876 -0.19 16.61 -15.08
CA ASP A 876 0.87 15.63 -15.24
C ASP A 876 1.66 15.88 -16.54
N PRO A 877 2.65 16.78 -16.49
CA PRO A 877 3.33 17.26 -17.69
C PRO A 877 4.51 16.40 -18.13
N VAL A 878 4.99 15.46 -17.31
CA VAL A 878 6.22 14.70 -17.60
C VAL A 878 5.88 13.48 -18.45
N TYR A 879 6.41 13.39 -19.67
CA TYR A 879 6.15 12.29 -20.60
C TYR A 879 7.45 11.64 -21.07
N THR A 880 7.45 10.32 -21.23
CA THR A 880 8.46 9.56 -21.96
C THR A 880 7.88 9.10 -23.30
N THR A 881 8.73 8.55 -24.19
CA THR A 881 8.25 7.99 -25.46
C THR A 881 7.27 6.82 -25.25
N GLY A 882 7.43 6.04 -24.19
CA GLY A 882 6.54 4.92 -23.85
C GLY A 882 5.12 5.31 -23.47
N ASP A 883 4.89 6.58 -23.10
CA ASP A 883 3.60 7.07 -22.64
C ASP A 883 2.60 7.35 -23.77
N PHE A 884 3.10 7.48 -25.00
CA PHE A 884 2.24 7.79 -26.14
C PHE A 884 1.57 6.52 -26.67
N ARG A 885 0.33 6.67 -27.15
CA ARG A 885 -0.25 5.67 -28.06
C ARG A 885 0.42 5.82 -29.43
N ILE A 886 1.28 4.85 -29.78
CA ILE A 886 2.08 4.87 -31.01
C ILE A 886 1.47 3.93 -32.05
N GLU A 887 1.05 4.48 -33.19
CA GLU A 887 0.59 3.71 -34.35
C GLU A 887 1.68 3.65 -35.42
N PHE A 888 1.98 2.45 -35.90
CA PHE A 888 2.85 2.25 -37.05
C PHE A 888 1.98 1.89 -38.27
N TRP A 889 2.06 2.69 -39.33
CA TRP A 889 1.25 2.58 -40.53
C TRP A 889 2.13 2.24 -41.74
N ALA A 890 1.54 1.53 -42.71
CA ALA A 890 2.07 1.41 -44.06
C ALA A 890 1.00 1.72 -45.10
N LYS A 891 1.39 2.50 -46.11
CA LYS A 891 0.62 2.74 -47.34
C LYS A 891 1.40 2.16 -48.52
N TYR A 892 0.80 1.16 -49.15
CA TYR A 892 1.39 0.39 -50.23
C TYR A 892 1.02 0.95 -51.60
N SER A 893 1.97 0.88 -52.53
CA SER A 893 1.71 1.19 -53.95
C SER A 893 0.98 0.06 -54.69
N ILE A 894 1.08 -1.16 -54.16
CA ILE A 894 0.48 -2.38 -54.69
C ILE A 894 -0.40 -3.00 -53.60
N ALA A 895 -1.61 -3.42 -53.97
CA ALA A 895 -2.51 -4.08 -53.03
C ALA A 895 -1.95 -5.45 -52.61
N LEU A 896 -1.91 -5.71 -51.30
CA LEU A 896 -1.42 -6.96 -50.72
C LEU A 896 -2.58 -7.83 -50.23
N PRO A 897 -2.44 -9.17 -50.23
CA PRO A 897 -3.49 -10.08 -49.75
C PRO A 897 -3.83 -9.82 -48.29
N ASN A 898 -5.11 -9.85 -47.92
CA ASN A 898 -5.51 -9.70 -46.52
C ASN A 898 -6.79 -10.50 -46.31
N ILE A 899 -6.81 -11.33 -45.27
CA ILE A 899 -8.00 -12.06 -44.84
C ILE A 899 -8.55 -11.36 -43.62
N ASN A 900 -9.80 -10.94 -43.71
CA ASN A 900 -10.56 -10.40 -42.58
C ASN A 900 -11.92 -11.11 -42.47
N TRP A 901 -12.77 -10.64 -41.56
CA TRP A 901 -14.10 -11.21 -41.33
C TRP A 901 -15.02 -11.20 -42.58
N GLN A 902 -14.70 -10.40 -43.60
CA GLN A 902 -15.40 -10.36 -44.89
C GLN A 902 -14.76 -11.26 -45.96
N GLY A 903 -13.76 -12.07 -45.59
CA GLY A 903 -12.99 -12.93 -46.49
C GLY A 903 -11.73 -12.28 -47.05
N ASN A 904 -11.32 -12.71 -48.24
CA ASN A 904 -10.13 -12.18 -48.91
C ASN A 904 -10.40 -10.78 -49.50
N ARG A 905 -9.80 -9.75 -48.89
CA ARG A 905 -9.95 -8.34 -49.23
C ARG A 905 -8.57 -7.70 -49.32
N PRO A 906 -7.92 -7.68 -50.50
CA PRO A 906 -6.63 -7.04 -50.66
C PRO A 906 -6.65 -5.59 -50.18
N THR A 907 -5.55 -5.12 -49.61
CA THR A 907 -5.44 -3.79 -49.01
C THR A 907 -4.21 -3.02 -49.49
N THR A 908 -4.35 -1.70 -49.57
CA THR A 908 -3.26 -0.75 -49.85
C THR A 908 -2.85 0.04 -48.61
N SER A 909 -3.48 -0.20 -47.46
CA SER A 909 -3.12 0.47 -46.20
C SER A 909 -3.39 -0.43 -45.01
N GLU A 910 -2.44 -0.47 -44.08
CA GLU A 910 -2.56 -1.22 -42.83
C GLU A 910 -1.90 -0.42 -41.70
N PHE A 911 -2.27 -0.74 -40.45
CA PHE A 911 -1.59 -0.23 -39.27
C PHE A 911 -1.47 -1.31 -38.20
N ALA A 912 -0.53 -1.11 -37.29
CA ALA A 912 -0.34 -1.89 -36.09
C ALA A 912 -0.01 -0.95 -34.92
N LEU A 913 -0.31 -1.37 -33.70
CA LEU A 913 -0.01 -0.60 -32.50
C LEU A 913 1.36 -1.02 -31.94
N LEU A 914 2.19 -0.06 -31.56
CA LEU A 914 3.42 -0.29 -30.81
C LEU A 914 3.15 -0.06 -29.33
N ILE A 915 3.65 -0.98 -28.50
CA ILE A 915 3.56 -0.90 -27.03
C ILE A 915 4.96 -1.06 -26.41
N PRO A 916 5.20 -0.48 -25.23
CA PRO A 916 6.40 -0.75 -24.45
C PRO A 916 6.63 -2.24 -24.19
N GLY A 917 7.88 -2.67 -24.25
CA GLY A 917 8.30 -4.02 -23.87
C GLY A 917 9.28 -4.67 -24.83
N SER A 918 9.93 -5.73 -24.35
CA SER A 918 10.82 -6.62 -25.09
C SER A 918 10.21 -8.01 -25.26
N ILE A 919 10.79 -8.79 -26.16
CA ILE A 919 10.51 -10.22 -26.31
C ILE A 919 11.26 -11.08 -25.28
N THR A 920 12.26 -10.48 -24.61
CA THR A 920 13.06 -11.11 -23.57
C THR A 920 12.50 -10.89 -22.17
N ASP A 921 11.46 -10.07 -22.03
CA ASP A 921 10.85 -9.79 -20.73
C ASP A 921 10.43 -11.10 -20.04
N PRO A 922 10.56 -11.19 -18.70
CA PRO A 922 10.00 -12.30 -17.94
C PRO A 922 8.49 -12.37 -18.14
N LEU A 923 7.91 -13.55 -17.94
CA LEU A 923 6.46 -13.68 -17.94
C LEU A 923 5.90 -12.99 -16.69
N PRO A 924 4.80 -12.23 -16.80
CA PRO A 924 4.12 -11.69 -15.63
C PRO A 924 3.49 -12.84 -14.81
N ASP A 925 3.40 -12.64 -13.50
CA ASP A 925 2.73 -13.58 -12.61
C ASP A 925 1.26 -13.75 -13.00
N GLY A 926 0.79 -15.00 -13.00
CA GLY A 926 -0.56 -15.33 -13.48
C GLY A 926 -0.70 -15.43 -15.02
N ALA A 927 0.38 -15.32 -15.80
CA ALA A 927 0.33 -15.54 -17.24
C ALA A 927 -0.19 -16.95 -17.59
N ILE A 928 -1.08 -17.04 -18.58
CA ILE A 928 -1.84 -18.26 -18.84
C ILE A 928 -1.31 -18.95 -20.10
N LEU A 929 -0.70 -20.12 -19.93
CA LEU A 929 -0.27 -20.95 -21.06
C LEU A 929 -1.48 -21.43 -21.87
N LYS A 930 -1.44 -21.20 -23.19
CA LYS A 930 -2.44 -21.66 -24.16
C LYS A 930 -1.78 -22.53 -25.22
N THR A 931 -2.50 -23.58 -25.59
CA THR A 931 -2.18 -24.45 -26.71
C THR A 931 -3.33 -24.44 -27.70
N ARG A 932 -3.01 -24.39 -29.00
CA ARG A 932 -3.98 -24.48 -30.10
C ARG A 932 -3.51 -25.49 -31.12
N GLU A 933 -4.42 -26.38 -31.47
CA GLU A 933 -4.19 -27.47 -32.41
C GLU A 933 -5.08 -27.25 -33.63
N PHE A 934 -4.50 -27.43 -34.81
CA PHE A 934 -5.20 -27.35 -36.09
C PHE A 934 -4.89 -28.59 -36.92
N SER A 935 -5.91 -29.13 -37.59
CA SER A 935 -5.74 -30.26 -38.51
C SER A 935 -6.54 -30.05 -39.79
N ALA A 936 -5.92 -30.34 -40.93
CA ALA A 936 -6.56 -30.29 -42.25
C ALA A 936 -6.62 -31.66 -42.93
N LYS A 937 -7.51 -31.78 -43.92
CA LYS A 937 -7.65 -32.99 -44.74
C LYS A 937 -6.39 -33.20 -45.56
N GLY A 938 -5.54 -34.14 -45.17
CA GLY A 938 -4.25 -34.39 -45.82
C GLY A 938 -3.10 -34.71 -44.86
N GLY A 939 -3.37 -34.79 -43.55
CA GLY A 939 -2.34 -35.12 -42.55
C GLY A 939 -1.49 -33.92 -42.13
N ILE A 940 -1.97 -32.70 -42.38
CA ILE A 940 -1.34 -31.48 -41.88
C ILE A 940 -1.82 -31.26 -40.45
N GLU A 941 -0.87 -31.10 -39.53
CA GLU A 941 -1.10 -30.83 -38.11
C GLU A 941 -0.27 -29.60 -37.71
N ILE A 942 -0.88 -28.66 -36.99
CA ILE A 942 -0.22 -27.45 -36.49
C ILE A 942 -0.51 -27.33 -35.00
N ASP A 943 0.56 -27.37 -34.20
CA ASP A 943 0.52 -27.28 -32.74
C ASP A 943 1.21 -25.97 -32.34
N SER A 944 0.46 -25.02 -31.77
CA SER A 944 0.97 -23.71 -31.36
C SER A 944 0.81 -23.50 -29.86
N SER A 945 1.88 -23.03 -29.20
CA SER A 945 1.91 -22.75 -27.76
C SER A 945 2.38 -21.31 -27.49
N PHE A 946 1.66 -20.61 -26.62
CA PHE A 946 1.90 -19.21 -26.28
C PHE A 946 1.23 -18.84 -24.96
N TYR A 947 1.59 -17.68 -24.40
CA TYR A 947 1.00 -17.15 -23.19
C TYR A 947 0.01 -16.02 -23.50
N TRP A 948 -1.12 -16.04 -22.79
CA TRP A 948 -1.96 -14.85 -22.57
C TRP A 948 -1.47 -14.10 -21.33
N PRO A 949 -1.71 -12.78 -21.25
CA PRO A 949 -1.50 -12.05 -20.01
C PRO A 949 -2.48 -12.55 -18.92
N PRO A 950 -2.25 -12.18 -17.67
CA PRO A 950 -3.19 -12.45 -16.58
C PRO A 950 -4.59 -11.87 -16.86
N HIS A 951 -5.58 -12.36 -16.13
CA HIS A 951 -6.92 -11.79 -16.20
C HIS A 951 -6.91 -10.35 -15.64
N PRO A 952 -7.66 -9.41 -16.25
CA PRO A 952 -7.77 -8.06 -15.73
C PRO A 952 -8.52 -8.07 -14.40
N THR A 953 -8.01 -7.33 -13.43
CA THR A 953 -8.44 -7.33 -12.03
C THR A 953 -9.56 -6.33 -11.71
N GLY A 954 -10.09 -5.62 -12.73
CA GLY A 954 -11.12 -4.58 -12.59
C GLY A 954 -12.47 -4.92 -13.26
N PRO A 955 -13.49 -4.03 -13.18
CA PRO A 955 -14.80 -4.30 -13.76
C PRO A 955 -14.69 -4.35 -15.29
N THR A 956 -14.71 -5.56 -15.83
CA THR A 956 -14.61 -5.77 -17.28
C THR A 956 -15.94 -6.28 -17.84
N ALA A 957 -16.51 -5.56 -18.81
CA ALA A 957 -17.65 -6.03 -19.59
C ALA A 957 -17.28 -7.17 -20.56
N GLY A 958 -15.99 -7.54 -20.59
CA GLY A 958 -15.43 -8.74 -21.20
C GLY A 958 -13.95 -8.53 -21.56
N TYR A 959 -13.17 -9.61 -21.50
CA TYR A 959 -11.72 -9.58 -21.64
C TYR A 959 -11.29 -10.16 -22.99
N THR A 960 -10.46 -9.41 -23.74
CA THR A 960 -9.80 -9.90 -24.96
C THR A 960 -8.29 -10.01 -24.70
N ALA A 961 -7.79 -11.22 -24.54
CA ALA A 961 -6.39 -11.52 -24.28
C ALA A 961 -5.51 -11.32 -25.53
N PRO A 962 -4.56 -10.38 -25.54
CA PRO A 962 -3.52 -10.30 -26.56
C PRO A 962 -2.47 -11.42 -26.38
N LEU A 963 -1.49 -11.49 -27.29
CA LEU A 963 -0.29 -12.30 -27.08
C LEU A 963 0.60 -11.65 -26.01
N GLU A 964 0.96 -12.42 -24.98
CA GLU A 964 2.02 -12.06 -24.04
C GLU A 964 3.38 -12.50 -24.59
N LYS A 965 3.55 -13.81 -24.80
CA LYS A 965 4.83 -14.40 -25.25
C LYS A 965 4.61 -15.69 -26.03
N TRP A 966 5.40 -15.91 -27.08
CA TRP A 966 5.44 -17.19 -27.80
C TRP A 966 6.24 -18.24 -27.03
N VAL A 967 5.76 -19.49 -27.04
CA VAL A 967 6.60 -20.67 -26.75
C VAL A 967 7.13 -21.23 -28.06
N GLY A 968 6.26 -21.43 -29.05
CA GLY A 968 6.62 -21.88 -30.38
C GLY A 968 5.48 -22.58 -31.11
N THR A 969 5.70 -22.89 -32.38
CA THR A 969 4.72 -23.58 -33.23
C THR A 969 5.40 -24.71 -34.01
N THR A 970 4.79 -25.88 -34.02
CA THR A 970 5.23 -27.05 -34.80
C THR A 970 4.25 -27.33 -35.92
N ILE A 971 4.74 -27.46 -37.15
CA ILE A 971 3.92 -27.74 -38.35
C ILE A 971 4.39 -29.04 -38.99
N LYS A 972 3.49 -30.01 -39.11
CA LYS A 972 3.72 -31.35 -39.69
C LYS A 972 2.91 -31.54 -40.96
N GLY A 973 3.33 -32.47 -41.82
CA GLY A 973 2.60 -32.85 -43.04
C GLY A 973 2.81 -31.95 -44.26
N LEU A 974 3.25 -30.69 -44.09
CA LEU A 974 3.56 -29.80 -45.22
C LEU A 974 4.87 -30.15 -45.92
N THR A 975 5.87 -30.65 -45.20
CA THR A 975 7.13 -31.17 -45.77
C THR A 975 7.49 -32.50 -45.10
N PRO A 976 8.46 -33.27 -45.62
CA PRO A 976 8.86 -34.54 -44.99
C PRO A 976 9.36 -34.40 -43.55
N ASN A 977 9.96 -33.25 -43.20
CA ASN A 977 10.41 -32.94 -41.85
C ASN A 977 9.45 -31.93 -41.19
N PRO A 978 9.21 -32.02 -39.88
CA PRO A 978 8.46 -31.00 -39.15
C PRO A 978 9.13 -29.62 -39.25
N ILE A 979 8.33 -28.57 -39.32
CA ILE A 979 8.78 -27.18 -39.28
C ILE A 979 8.55 -26.66 -37.86
N ASN A 980 9.61 -26.24 -37.18
CA ASN A 980 9.53 -25.67 -35.84
C ASN A 980 9.80 -24.17 -35.92
N LEU A 981 8.86 -23.37 -35.43
CA LEU A 981 8.93 -21.92 -35.38
C LEU A 981 9.11 -21.47 -33.93
N THR A 982 10.15 -20.67 -33.71
CA THR A 982 10.56 -20.11 -32.42
C THR A 982 10.81 -18.60 -32.50
N SER A 983 11.05 -18.08 -33.71
CA SER A 983 11.29 -16.66 -33.96
C SER A 983 10.01 -15.83 -33.81
N TYR A 984 10.14 -14.66 -33.16
CA TYR A 984 9.09 -13.66 -33.03
C TYR A 984 8.51 -13.21 -34.39
N PHE A 985 9.37 -13.03 -35.40
CA PHE A 985 8.96 -12.57 -36.74
C PHE A 985 8.20 -13.63 -37.53
N SER A 986 8.40 -14.91 -37.21
CA SER A 986 7.79 -16.04 -37.95
C SER A 986 6.37 -16.38 -37.52
N GLN A 987 5.88 -15.82 -36.41
CA GLN A 987 4.59 -16.22 -35.80
C GLN A 987 3.81 -14.99 -35.36
N THR A 988 2.60 -14.79 -35.90
CA THR A 988 1.69 -13.71 -35.51
C THR A 988 0.37 -14.22 -34.96
N TYR A 989 -0.08 -13.61 -33.87
CA TYR A 989 -1.36 -13.87 -33.21
C TYR A 989 -2.25 -12.63 -33.30
N ARG A 990 -3.56 -12.85 -33.47
CA ARG A 990 -4.56 -11.81 -33.31
C ARG A 990 -5.86 -12.40 -32.76
N PRO A 991 -6.28 -12.01 -31.55
CA PRO A 991 -7.57 -12.41 -31.02
C PRO A 991 -8.71 -11.63 -31.71
N GLY A 992 -9.87 -12.27 -31.85
CA GLY A 992 -11.15 -11.59 -32.02
C GLY A 992 -11.70 -11.11 -30.68
N HIS A 993 -12.79 -10.35 -30.71
CA HIS A 993 -13.42 -9.84 -29.50
C HIS A 993 -13.74 -10.98 -28.51
N HIS A 994 -13.31 -10.82 -27.26
CA HIS A 994 -13.40 -11.82 -26.18
C HIS A 994 -12.73 -13.17 -26.47
N ASN A 995 -11.76 -13.19 -27.40
CA ASN A 995 -11.11 -14.41 -27.89
C ASN A 995 -12.11 -15.47 -28.40
N PHE A 996 -13.33 -15.07 -28.79
CA PHE A 996 -14.31 -15.98 -29.40
C PHE A 996 -13.79 -16.59 -30.70
N THR A 997 -12.93 -15.84 -31.38
CA THR A 997 -12.09 -16.34 -32.46
C THR A 997 -10.66 -15.94 -32.20
N GLU A 998 -9.72 -16.67 -32.78
CA GLU A 998 -8.30 -16.37 -32.75
C GLU A 998 -7.68 -16.70 -34.09
N ASP A 999 -6.94 -15.76 -34.65
CA ASP A 999 -6.28 -15.93 -35.92
C ASP A 999 -4.77 -15.96 -35.75
N PHE A 1000 -4.11 -16.78 -36.57
CA PHE A 1000 -2.68 -17.04 -36.54
C PHE A 1000 -2.10 -16.91 -37.95
N LEU A 1001 -0.90 -16.36 -38.07
CA LEU A 1001 -0.15 -16.32 -39.32
C LEU A 1001 1.29 -16.76 -39.08
N PHE A 1002 1.70 -17.81 -39.79
CA PHE A 1002 3.03 -18.40 -39.69
C PHE A 1002 3.80 -18.22 -40.99
N GLU A 1003 4.99 -17.63 -40.94
CA GLU A 1003 5.88 -17.43 -42.10
C GLU A 1003 7.23 -18.13 -41.83
N PRO A 1004 7.38 -19.41 -42.22
CA PRO A 1004 8.58 -20.20 -41.94
C PRO A 1004 9.88 -19.57 -42.45
N GLY A 1005 9.83 -18.77 -43.52
CA GLY A 1005 10.99 -18.05 -44.07
C GLY A 1005 11.59 -17.01 -43.12
N LEU A 1006 10.84 -16.56 -42.11
CA LEU A 1006 11.29 -15.60 -41.09
C LEU A 1006 11.86 -16.26 -39.84
N ASP A 1007 11.95 -17.60 -39.80
CA ASP A 1007 12.58 -18.32 -38.71
C ASP A 1007 13.99 -18.78 -39.10
N PRO A 1008 15.05 -18.29 -38.43
CA PRO A 1008 16.43 -18.67 -38.76
C PRO A 1008 16.74 -20.15 -38.47
N GLY A 1009 15.93 -20.83 -37.66
CA GLY A 1009 16.03 -22.26 -37.37
C GLY A 1009 15.44 -23.16 -38.47
N VAL A 1010 14.66 -22.62 -39.41
CA VAL A 1010 14.08 -23.39 -40.51
C VAL A 1010 15.11 -23.57 -41.63
N SER A 1011 15.40 -24.82 -41.97
CA SER A 1011 16.43 -25.14 -42.98
C SER A 1011 16.06 -24.66 -44.38
N LYS A 1012 17.06 -24.27 -45.18
CA LYS A 1012 16.87 -23.89 -46.60
C LYS A 1012 16.14 -24.96 -47.42
N ALA A 1013 16.34 -26.25 -47.11
CA ALA A 1013 15.66 -27.33 -47.80
C ALA A 1013 14.13 -27.31 -47.57
N ILE A 1014 13.70 -26.99 -46.35
CA ILE A 1014 12.27 -26.80 -46.02
C ILE A 1014 11.74 -25.56 -46.76
N ILE A 1015 12.47 -24.44 -46.73
CA ILE A 1015 12.05 -23.22 -47.43
C ILE A 1015 11.88 -23.46 -48.94
N SER A 1016 12.85 -24.09 -49.60
CA SER A 1016 12.73 -24.42 -51.03
C SER A 1016 11.59 -25.40 -51.33
N ALA A 1017 11.27 -26.32 -50.41
CA ALA A 1017 10.12 -27.21 -50.56
C ALA A 1017 8.78 -26.45 -50.45
N LEU A 1018 8.70 -25.42 -49.60
CA LEU A 1018 7.53 -24.55 -49.50
C LEU A 1018 7.41 -23.63 -50.72
N GLU A 1019 8.51 -23.04 -51.20
CA GLU A 1019 8.56 -22.24 -52.43
C GLU A 1019 8.08 -23.04 -53.65
N ALA A 1020 8.49 -24.30 -53.77
CA ALA A 1020 8.03 -25.19 -54.86
C ALA A 1020 6.51 -25.46 -54.82
N LYS A 1021 5.90 -25.33 -53.63
CA LYS A 1021 4.45 -25.40 -53.44
C LYS A 1021 3.77 -24.02 -53.45
N ASN A 1022 4.53 -22.96 -53.75
CA ASN A 1022 4.14 -21.57 -53.64
C ASN A 1022 3.67 -21.18 -52.22
N ILE A 1023 4.06 -21.86 -51.15
CA ILE A 1023 3.60 -21.52 -49.78
C ILE A 1023 4.57 -20.55 -49.13
N ARG A 1024 4.14 -19.33 -48.85
CA ARG A 1024 4.92 -18.35 -48.09
C ARG A 1024 4.48 -18.27 -46.63
N MET A 1025 3.18 -18.08 -46.42
CA MET A 1025 2.59 -18.01 -45.08
C MET A 1025 1.46 -19.02 -44.92
N ILE A 1026 1.16 -19.36 -43.67
CA ILE A 1026 0.09 -20.28 -43.30
C ILE A 1026 -0.84 -19.55 -42.33
N PHE A 1027 -2.09 -19.35 -42.74
CA PHE A 1027 -3.14 -18.74 -41.94
C PHE A 1027 -3.92 -19.84 -41.21
N CYS A 1028 -4.15 -19.66 -39.91
CA CYS A 1028 -5.02 -20.54 -39.11
C CYS A 1028 -6.07 -19.73 -38.33
N SER A 1029 -7.27 -20.27 -38.13
CA SER A 1029 -8.32 -19.65 -37.31
C SER A 1029 -8.96 -20.65 -36.34
N PHE A 1030 -9.17 -20.24 -35.09
CA PHE A 1030 -9.69 -21.03 -33.98
C PHE A 1030 -10.94 -20.38 -33.35
N PRO A 1031 -11.97 -21.12 -32.89
CA PRO A 1031 -12.13 -22.57 -33.00
C PRO A 1031 -12.35 -22.99 -34.47
N GLY A 1032 -11.71 -24.09 -34.87
CA GLY A 1032 -11.61 -24.48 -36.28
C GLY A 1032 -12.93 -25.02 -36.88
N GLY A 1033 -13.31 -24.48 -38.04
CA GLY A 1033 -14.30 -25.06 -38.97
C GLY A 1033 -13.67 -25.48 -40.31
N PRO A 1034 -14.46 -25.91 -41.32
CA PRO A 1034 -13.95 -26.15 -42.68
C PRO A 1034 -13.27 -24.90 -43.27
N GLY A 1035 -12.04 -25.02 -43.79
CA GLY A 1035 -11.26 -23.88 -44.33
C GLY A 1035 -10.52 -23.05 -43.27
N SER A 1036 -10.32 -23.62 -42.07
CA SER A 1036 -9.57 -23.00 -40.96
C SER A 1036 -8.06 -22.96 -41.13
N ILE A 1037 -7.49 -23.65 -42.14
CA ILE A 1037 -6.07 -23.60 -42.50
C ILE A 1037 -5.96 -23.21 -43.98
N LYS A 1038 -5.22 -22.13 -44.27
CA LYS A 1038 -5.00 -21.62 -45.63
C LYS A 1038 -3.53 -21.36 -45.88
N ALA A 1039 -3.06 -21.63 -47.09
CA ALA A 1039 -1.78 -21.15 -47.56
C ALA A 1039 -1.95 -19.76 -48.21
N VAL A 1040 -0.95 -18.89 -47.99
CA VAL A 1040 -0.78 -17.63 -48.70
C VAL A 1040 0.52 -17.73 -49.48
N GLY A 1041 0.45 -17.51 -50.79
CA GLY A 1041 1.60 -17.72 -51.67
C GLY A 1041 2.51 -16.53 -51.87
N PHE A 1042 3.67 -16.80 -52.47
CA PHE A 1042 4.64 -15.76 -52.85
C PHE A 1042 4.07 -14.81 -53.92
N ASP A 1043 3.13 -15.30 -54.73
CA ASP A 1043 2.37 -14.52 -55.71
C ASP A 1043 1.12 -13.83 -55.12
N GLY A 1044 0.87 -14.00 -53.82
CA GLY A 1044 -0.28 -13.44 -53.11
C GLY A 1044 -1.59 -14.23 -53.26
N SER A 1045 -1.58 -15.39 -53.92
CA SER A 1045 -2.74 -16.28 -53.98
C SER A 1045 -3.06 -16.90 -52.61
N ILE A 1046 -4.34 -17.19 -52.35
CA ILE A 1046 -4.80 -17.78 -51.08
C ILE A 1046 -5.67 -19.00 -51.39
N TRP A 1047 -5.38 -20.14 -50.78
CA TRP A 1047 -6.14 -21.38 -50.95
C TRP A 1047 -6.18 -22.23 -49.67
N ASP A 1048 -7.19 -23.11 -49.57
CA ASP A 1048 -7.33 -24.05 -48.45
C ASP A 1048 -6.25 -25.14 -48.52
N LEU A 1049 -5.66 -25.46 -47.36
CA LEU A 1049 -4.70 -26.56 -47.21
C LEU A 1049 -5.35 -27.89 -46.84
#